data_AF-A0A0W0WCV9-F1
#
_entry.id   AF-A0A0W0WCV9-F1
#
_cell.length_a   1.000
_cell.length_b   1.000
_cell.length_c   1.000
_cell.angle_alpha   90.00
_cell.angle_beta   90.00
_cell.angle_gamma   90.00
#
_symmetry.space_group_name_H-M   'P 1'
#
loop_
_entity.id
_entity.type
_entity.pdbx_description
1 polymer ?
#
loop_
_entity_poly.entity_id
_entity_poly.type
_entity_poly.pdbx_seq_one_letter_code
_entity_poly.pdbx_strand_id
1 'polypeptide(L)'
;MTFLELAGRLIPGYDLLPLPARTEFESSQVARSFVAAIKAAEESIDTIRQRSTKWSRLRGHTDGEIEAVIKELPDKAITHELVISPEYQSLISKITFIILPLAYPDAGLLDNEQKRLVAEAEYSGILQKEYIKADNAYKAHHQKYTKAWVVDIEDGLEDSRLEKIRHSIVEKWYEHFFADPRMSAMRTTIGERKAVHRAQRLGAYFPFLNDPHWSHSTPLISRLLDDYNAEVESAESESRPLDLETVEKAFLADLLYRHLNDETTHSLNFINLEAFNQKQARLLAEKILQAFNDGKALTMKKWLDDYQNELIEYIRQQITLIDGKEWQESTVDLTNHAANALSYLWDTRATQWTNDFLNRIGDAYSFLQYMGATAQNDNFVFSIIDVYNLYRNSRGLAESKSILLSLFKPFLPLYQEYKEIAKFEKSFFRKVFRTVMPLVIIAGFVILVAVLLPTGIPELAFIIAAIPTLFIGIALATKYVTWKNSLSQFLYEWYYGGPFATPEFAVNERMIETFGTSERAEEIRSIYISEIQRCNDQEDSFKANESHLNSDQQKERQDNLDRRLILLLEWYDIHSNSNLAVDIVQVIVEKQLTQIGNAGSQAVQKSLNGEEGREITKRVHELVKRLKDNLSPRTVPLVLDLESGPRREMPEPVIAARRPTQPTAISAHAFPTQDGLELGDEGVNEEEENPSSHRLLRTSSRASAHSPHFFTSLSCIQEHRRVQRANQALTHIRPPAAEEFDQTDFERTVPLNVLAL
;
A
#
# COMPACT_ATOMS: atom_id res chain seq x y z
N MET A 1 62.34 37.63 -23.72
CA MET A 1 61.48 36.94 -22.73
C MET A 1 61.78 37.59 -21.42
N THR A 2 60.80 37.77 -20.55
CA THR A 2 61.05 38.38 -19.23
C THR A 2 61.69 37.37 -18.28
N PHE A 3 62.41 37.85 -17.25
CA PHE A 3 62.91 37.02 -16.14
C PHE A 3 61.84 36.05 -15.62
N LEU A 4 60.61 36.53 -15.45
CA LEU A 4 59.49 35.74 -14.92
C LEU A 4 59.08 34.59 -15.85
N GLU A 5 59.06 34.81 -17.17
CA GLU A 5 58.74 33.78 -18.17
C GLU A 5 59.81 32.67 -18.18
N LEU A 6 61.08 33.05 -18.08
CA LEU A 6 62.20 32.10 -18.03
C LEU A 6 62.19 31.30 -16.73
N ALA A 7 61.96 31.98 -15.60
CA ALA A 7 61.83 31.33 -14.29
C ALA A 7 60.65 30.34 -14.26
N GLY A 8 59.49 30.72 -14.80
CA GLY A 8 58.29 29.86 -14.88
C GLY A 8 58.47 28.63 -15.78
N ARG A 9 59.34 28.69 -16.78
CA ARG A 9 59.71 27.51 -17.60
C ARG A 9 60.56 26.50 -16.84
N LEU A 10 61.41 26.97 -15.93
CA LEU A 10 62.29 26.13 -15.12
C LEU A 10 61.57 25.56 -13.89
N ILE A 11 60.82 26.43 -13.20
CA ILE A 11 60.02 26.09 -12.02
C ILE A 11 58.56 26.37 -12.39
N PRO A 12 57.79 25.35 -12.84
CA PRO A 12 56.38 25.52 -13.14
C PRO A 12 55.64 26.18 -11.97
N GLY A 13 54.87 27.24 -12.25
CA GLY A 13 54.10 27.99 -11.25
C GLY A 13 54.87 29.09 -10.51
N TYR A 14 56.14 29.34 -10.86
CA TYR A 14 56.90 30.44 -10.28
C TYR A 14 56.26 31.82 -10.54
N ASP A 15 55.59 31.97 -11.68
CA ASP A 15 54.82 33.15 -12.07
C ASP A 15 53.55 33.36 -11.23
N LEU A 16 53.01 32.30 -10.61
CA LEU A 16 51.85 32.37 -9.71
C LEU A 16 52.21 32.96 -8.35
N LEU A 17 53.49 33.01 -7.99
CA LEU A 17 53.92 33.49 -6.69
C LEU A 17 53.82 35.02 -6.57
N PRO A 18 53.34 35.53 -5.42
CA PRO A 18 53.35 36.97 -5.17
C PRO A 18 54.80 37.48 -5.07
N LEU A 19 55.01 38.74 -5.45
CA LEU A 19 56.34 39.35 -5.51
C LEU A 19 57.19 39.14 -4.23
N PRO A 20 56.65 39.29 -2.99
CA PRO A 20 57.42 39.08 -1.78
C PRO A 20 58.01 37.66 -1.66
N ALA A 21 57.24 36.64 -2.04
CA ALA A 21 57.70 35.25 -1.98
C ALA A 21 58.80 34.96 -3.00
N ARG A 22 58.73 35.59 -4.18
CA ARG A 22 59.79 35.52 -5.19
C ARG A 22 61.06 36.21 -4.71
N THR A 23 60.96 37.43 -4.19
CA THR A 23 62.11 38.19 -3.68
C THR A 23 62.80 37.48 -2.51
N GLU A 24 62.03 36.88 -1.60
CA GLU A 24 62.56 36.06 -0.51
C GLU A 24 63.45 34.93 -1.05
N PHE A 25 62.95 34.15 -2.01
CA PHE A 25 63.71 33.08 -2.64
C PHE A 25 64.92 33.59 -3.42
N GLU A 26 64.75 34.61 -4.26
CA GLU A 26 65.82 35.21 -5.07
C GLU A 26 66.97 35.78 -4.22
N SER A 27 66.67 36.24 -3.00
CA SER A 27 67.67 36.76 -2.06
C SER A 27 68.45 35.67 -1.30
N SER A 28 67.97 34.43 -1.35
CA SER A 28 68.62 33.30 -0.68
C SER A 28 69.99 32.98 -1.30
N GLN A 29 70.90 32.47 -0.48
CA GLN A 29 72.26 32.15 -0.94
C GLN A 29 72.24 31.02 -1.99
N VAL A 30 71.31 30.08 -1.87
CA VAL A 30 71.18 28.92 -2.76
C VAL A 30 70.57 29.31 -4.11
N ALA A 31 69.69 30.32 -4.16
CA ALA A 31 69.08 30.78 -5.42
C ALA A 31 70.00 31.68 -6.27
N ARG A 32 71.18 32.08 -5.80
CA ARG A 32 72.07 33.00 -6.55
C ARG A 32 72.46 32.45 -7.93
N SER A 33 72.76 31.15 -8.01
CA SER A 33 73.09 30.48 -9.28
C SER A 33 71.90 30.48 -10.25
N PHE A 34 70.70 30.20 -9.73
CA PHE A 34 69.43 30.25 -10.48
C PHE A 34 69.17 31.67 -11.03
N VAL A 35 69.23 32.70 -10.18
CA VAL A 35 68.99 34.09 -10.57
C VAL A 35 70.03 34.57 -11.58
N ALA A 36 71.31 34.25 -11.37
CA ALA A 36 72.38 34.63 -12.29
C ALA A 36 72.22 33.95 -13.66
N ALA A 37 71.87 32.66 -13.69
CA ALA A 37 71.65 31.93 -14.93
C ALA A 37 70.47 32.50 -15.75
N ILE A 38 69.36 32.88 -15.09
CA ILE A 38 68.22 33.47 -15.76
C ILE A 38 68.54 34.85 -16.31
N LYS A 39 69.22 35.72 -15.54
CA LYS A 39 69.64 37.05 -16.02
C LYS A 39 70.58 36.94 -17.21
N ALA A 40 71.54 36.02 -17.16
CA ALA A 40 72.45 35.77 -18.29
C ALA A 40 71.69 35.29 -19.54
N ALA A 41 70.65 34.47 -19.38
CA ALA A 41 69.80 34.03 -20.47
C ALA A 41 68.91 35.16 -21.02
N GLU A 42 68.36 36.01 -20.16
CA GLU A 42 67.59 37.20 -20.55
C GLU A 42 68.45 38.16 -21.39
N GLU A 43 69.66 38.49 -20.92
CA GLU A 43 70.64 39.31 -21.64
C GLU A 43 71.06 38.66 -22.98
N SER A 44 71.25 37.33 -23.00
CA SER A 44 71.58 36.59 -24.22
C SER A 44 70.43 36.63 -25.24
N ILE A 45 69.17 36.46 -24.80
CA ILE A 45 68.00 36.54 -25.66
C ILE A 45 67.82 37.96 -26.20
N ASP A 46 68.06 38.99 -25.39
CA ASP A 46 67.94 40.38 -25.81
C ASP A 46 69.03 40.77 -26.81
N THR A 47 70.27 40.32 -26.62
CA THR A 47 71.35 40.51 -27.60
C THR A 47 71.06 39.78 -28.92
N ILE A 48 70.49 38.56 -28.87
CA ILE A 48 70.02 37.83 -30.06
C ILE A 48 68.91 38.61 -30.78
N ARG A 49 67.96 39.18 -30.05
CA ARG A 49 66.88 40.00 -30.62
C ARG A 49 67.40 41.29 -31.25
N GLN A 50 68.38 41.94 -30.63
CA GLN A 50 69.00 43.18 -31.14
C GLN A 50 69.85 42.94 -32.39
N ARG A 51 70.59 41.82 -32.47
CA ARG A 51 71.41 41.47 -33.65
C ARG A 51 70.59 40.91 -34.83
N SER A 52 69.36 40.48 -34.58
CA SER A 52 68.52 39.85 -35.60
C SER A 52 68.00 40.85 -36.64
N THR A 53 68.12 40.48 -37.91
CA THR A 53 67.56 41.24 -39.03
C THR A 53 66.16 40.72 -39.38
N LYS A 54 65.33 41.51 -40.09
CA LYS A 54 64.03 41.03 -40.59
C LYS A 54 64.14 39.71 -41.36
N TRP A 55 65.24 39.52 -42.11
CA TRP A 55 65.52 38.30 -42.88
C TRP A 55 65.88 37.09 -42.01
N SER A 56 66.65 37.27 -40.92
CA SER A 56 67.00 36.17 -40.02
C SER A 56 65.82 35.67 -39.18
N ARG A 57 64.87 36.57 -38.88
CA ARG A 57 63.59 36.22 -38.23
C ARG A 57 62.67 35.43 -39.18
N LEU A 58 62.58 35.83 -40.45
CA LEU A 58 61.76 35.14 -41.47
C LEU A 58 62.23 33.71 -41.79
N ARG A 59 63.52 33.41 -41.67
CA ARG A 59 64.06 32.05 -41.85
C ARG A 59 64.09 31.20 -40.57
N GLY A 60 63.59 31.71 -39.44
CA GLY A 60 63.58 31.00 -38.17
C GLY A 60 64.96 30.80 -37.50
N HIS A 61 66.03 31.41 -38.01
CA HIS A 61 67.37 31.30 -37.40
C HIS A 61 67.43 31.98 -36.02
N THR A 62 66.79 33.15 -35.88
CA THR A 62 66.73 33.87 -34.60
C THR A 62 65.95 33.07 -33.55
N ASP A 63 64.89 32.38 -33.93
CA ASP A 63 64.12 31.53 -33.02
C ASP A 63 64.89 30.27 -32.63
N GLY A 64 65.65 29.67 -33.56
CA GLY A 64 66.54 28.54 -33.27
C GLY A 64 67.67 28.89 -32.27
N GLU A 65 68.24 30.09 -32.37
CA GLU A 65 69.25 30.58 -31.41
C GLU A 65 68.66 30.85 -30.02
N ILE A 66 67.46 31.45 -29.96
CA ILE A 66 66.73 31.65 -28.69
C ILE A 66 66.40 30.30 -28.04
N GLU A 67 65.92 29.33 -28.83
CA GLU A 67 65.58 28.01 -28.33
C GLU A 67 66.82 27.24 -27.83
N ALA A 68 67.99 27.42 -28.47
CA ALA A 68 69.25 26.86 -27.98
C ALA A 68 69.63 27.41 -26.59
N VAL A 69 69.48 28.73 -26.37
CA VAL A 69 69.72 29.34 -25.05
C VAL A 69 68.76 28.77 -24.00
N ILE A 70 67.48 28.62 -24.35
CA ILE A 70 66.46 28.05 -23.45
C ILE A 70 66.77 26.58 -23.14
N LYS A 71 67.27 25.81 -24.10
CA LYS A 71 67.58 24.38 -23.94
C LYS A 71 68.76 24.15 -22.99
N GLU A 72 69.75 25.04 -22.96
CA GLU A 72 70.89 24.97 -22.03
C GLU A 72 70.59 25.52 -20.63
N LEU A 73 69.47 26.25 -20.46
CA LEU A 73 69.15 26.95 -19.22
C LEU A 73 68.94 26.02 -18.01
N PRO A 74 68.25 24.86 -18.12
CA PRO A 74 68.04 23.97 -16.98
C PRO A 74 69.35 23.49 -16.34
N ASP A 75 70.34 23.11 -17.15
CA ASP A 75 71.63 22.60 -16.69
C ASP A 75 72.45 23.65 -15.92
N LYS A 76 72.22 24.94 -16.22
CA LYS A 76 72.89 26.07 -15.56
C LYS A 76 72.13 26.58 -14.34
N ALA A 77 70.79 26.51 -14.37
CA ALA A 77 69.92 27.14 -13.37
C ALA A 77 69.43 26.19 -12.26
N ILE A 78 69.22 24.90 -12.56
CA ILE A 78 68.68 23.92 -11.61
C ILE A 78 69.80 22.97 -11.15
N THR A 79 70.59 23.41 -10.17
CA THR A 79 71.67 22.60 -9.58
C THR A 79 71.13 21.59 -8.57
N HIS A 80 71.86 20.51 -8.32
CA HIS A 80 71.48 19.52 -7.30
C HIS A 80 71.33 20.16 -5.91
N GLU A 81 72.25 21.06 -5.55
CA GLU A 81 72.22 21.82 -4.28
C GLU A 81 70.95 22.67 -4.13
N LEU A 82 70.44 23.23 -5.23
CA LEU A 82 69.19 24.00 -5.21
C LEU A 82 68.00 23.08 -4.91
N VAL A 83 67.89 21.95 -5.61
CA VAL A 83 66.71 21.06 -5.52
C VAL A 83 66.56 20.45 -4.11
N ILE A 84 67.66 20.16 -3.42
CA ILE A 84 67.64 19.59 -2.06
C ILE A 84 67.52 20.65 -0.95
N SER A 85 67.57 21.93 -1.29
CA SER A 85 67.56 23.01 -0.30
C SER A 85 66.18 23.23 0.34
N PRO A 86 66.12 23.58 1.63
CA PRO A 86 64.85 23.88 2.29
C PRO A 86 64.15 25.10 1.69
N GLU A 87 64.90 26.07 1.17
CA GLU A 87 64.35 27.25 0.49
C GLU A 87 63.62 26.88 -0.80
N TYR A 88 64.18 25.94 -1.59
CA TYR A 88 63.52 25.43 -2.78
C TYR A 88 62.29 24.59 -2.43
N GLN A 89 62.36 23.72 -1.42
CA GLN A 89 61.20 22.94 -0.97
C GLN A 89 60.07 23.83 -0.44
N SER A 90 60.42 24.92 0.26
CA SER A 90 59.48 25.95 0.71
C SER A 90 58.83 26.68 -0.47
N LEU A 91 59.61 27.03 -1.50
CA LEU A 91 59.11 27.61 -2.74
C LEU A 91 58.10 26.69 -3.44
N ILE A 92 58.44 25.41 -3.61
CA ILE A 92 57.54 24.41 -4.22
C ILE A 92 56.26 24.27 -3.39
N SER A 93 56.36 24.19 -2.07
CA SER A 93 55.20 24.09 -1.18
C SER A 93 54.28 25.32 -1.30
N LYS A 94 54.85 26.53 -1.41
CA LYS A 94 54.09 27.78 -1.66
C LYS A 94 53.37 27.75 -3.01
N ILE A 95 53.99 27.19 -4.06
CA ILE A 95 53.35 27.01 -5.38
C ILE A 95 52.21 26.00 -5.27
N THR A 96 52.47 24.83 -4.70
CA THR A 96 51.47 23.77 -4.50
C THR A 96 50.28 24.28 -3.68
N PHE A 97 50.52 25.07 -2.64
CA PHE A 97 49.46 25.68 -1.83
C PHE A 97 48.49 26.54 -2.65
N ILE A 98 49.00 27.29 -3.64
CA ILE A 98 48.19 28.15 -4.52
C ILE A 98 47.34 27.30 -5.48
N ILE A 99 47.90 26.18 -5.97
CA ILE A 99 47.25 25.33 -6.98
C ILE A 99 46.32 24.31 -6.37
N LEU A 100 46.53 23.91 -5.12
CA LEU A 100 45.77 22.87 -4.46
C LEU A 100 44.24 23.10 -4.57
N PRO A 101 43.67 24.30 -4.32
CA PRO A 101 42.23 24.54 -4.51
C PRO A 101 41.77 24.56 -5.98
N LEU A 102 42.67 24.74 -6.95
CA LEU A 102 42.36 24.67 -8.38
C LEU A 102 42.31 23.22 -8.87
N ALA A 103 43.24 22.39 -8.39
CA ALA A 103 43.30 20.96 -8.70
C ALA A 103 42.26 20.15 -7.91
N TYR A 104 42.02 20.52 -6.65
CA TYR A 104 41.11 19.86 -5.73
C TYR A 104 40.27 20.91 -4.97
N PRO A 105 39.09 21.28 -5.48
CA PRO A 105 38.26 22.35 -4.90
C PRO A 105 37.87 22.14 -3.43
N ASP A 106 37.69 20.90 -3.00
CA ASP A 106 37.37 20.53 -1.61
C ASP A 106 38.50 20.93 -0.63
N ALA A 107 39.73 21.13 -1.10
CA ALA A 107 40.79 21.74 -0.30
C ALA A 107 40.39 23.12 0.21
N GLY A 108 39.51 23.85 -0.50
CA GLY A 108 38.95 25.12 -0.07
C GLY A 108 38.32 25.08 1.32
N LEU A 109 37.80 23.91 1.73
CA LEU A 109 37.18 23.67 3.03
C LEU A 109 38.20 23.57 4.18
N LEU A 110 39.49 23.42 3.92
CA LEU A 110 40.52 23.39 4.97
C LEU A 110 40.93 24.82 5.40
N ASP A 111 41.39 24.97 6.64
CA ASP A 111 42.06 26.21 7.04
C ASP A 111 43.46 26.35 6.40
N ASN A 112 44.11 27.50 6.57
CA ASN A 112 45.41 27.75 5.94
C ASN A 112 46.53 26.83 6.45
N GLU A 113 46.48 26.40 7.71
CA GLU A 113 47.51 25.54 8.29
C GLU A 113 47.36 24.10 7.77
N GLN A 114 46.13 23.60 7.77
CA GLN A 114 45.76 22.30 7.19
C GLN A 114 46.08 22.24 5.70
N LYS A 115 45.74 23.29 4.92
CA LYS A 115 46.11 23.40 3.50
C LYS A 115 47.62 23.33 3.31
N ARG A 116 48.38 23.96 4.20
CA ARG A 116 49.85 23.96 4.14
C ARG A 116 50.39 22.55 4.32
N LEU A 117 49.87 21.79 5.30
CA LEU A 117 50.26 20.41 5.54
C LEU A 117 49.99 19.50 4.33
N VAL A 118 48.85 19.69 3.66
CA VAL A 118 48.53 18.96 2.42
C VAL A 118 49.47 19.36 1.28
N ALA A 119 49.78 20.65 1.15
CA ALA A 119 50.69 21.16 0.12
C ALA A 119 52.16 20.72 0.32
N GLU A 120 52.59 20.54 1.58
CA GLU A 120 53.92 20.08 1.98
C GLU A 120 54.08 18.55 1.86
N ALA A 121 53.00 17.81 1.63
CA ALA A 121 53.07 16.36 1.46
C ALA A 121 53.88 15.96 0.22
N GLU A 122 54.67 14.89 0.33
CA GLU A 122 55.64 14.49 -0.70
C GLU A 122 54.98 14.24 -2.07
N TYR A 123 53.82 13.59 -2.08
CA TYR A 123 53.06 13.32 -3.31
C TYR A 123 52.46 14.59 -3.93
N SER A 124 52.23 15.66 -3.16
CA SER A 124 51.64 16.91 -3.65
C SER A 124 52.55 17.67 -4.63
N GLY A 125 53.84 17.32 -4.68
CA GLY A 125 54.77 17.81 -5.70
C GLY A 125 54.34 17.48 -7.14
N ILE A 126 53.51 16.45 -7.36
CA ILE A 126 52.98 16.13 -8.70
C ILE A 126 52.09 17.25 -9.26
N LEU A 127 51.38 17.98 -8.40
CA LEU A 127 50.54 19.10 -8.81
C LEU A 127 51.40 20.24 -9.38
N GLN A 128 52.53 20.54 -8.72
CA GLN A 128 53.46 21.54 -9.21
C GLN A 128 54.15 21.08 -10.50
N LYS A 129 54.68 19.84 -10.54
CA LYS A 129 55.52 19.36 -11.64
C LYS A 129 54.74 19.08 -12.93
N GLU A 130 53.55 18.50 -12.80
CA GLU A 130 52.79 17.95 -13.92
C GLU A 130 51.49 18.71 -14.16
N TYR A 131 50.67 18.96 -13.12
CA TYR A 131 49.36 19.58 -13.30
C TYR A 131 49.45 20.99 -13.88
N ILE A 132 50.39 21.83 -13.42
CA ILE A 132 50.57 23.20 -13.97
C ILE A 132 50.85 23.17 -15.47
N LYS A 133 51.74 22.26 -15.91
CA LYS A 133 52.09 22.14 -17.33
C LYS A 133 50.90 21.68 -18.14
N ALA A 134 50.17 20.67 -17.64
CA ALA A 134 48.97 20.15 -18.29
C ALA A 134 47.85 21.19 -18.35
N ASP A 135 47.62 21.93 -17.27
CA ASP A 135 46.57 22.95 -17.17
C ASP A 135 46.89 24.18 -18.03
N ASN A 136 48.16 24.61 -18.10
CA ASN A 136 48.57 25.68 -19.00
C ASN A 136 48.44 25.26 -20.48
N ALA A 137 48.82 24.03 -20.82
CA ALA A 137 48.65 23.49 -22.17
C ALA A 137 47.16 23.41 -22.54
N TYR A 138 46.33 22.89 -21.63
CA TYR A 138 44.88 22.84 -21.80
C TYR A 138 44.29 24.24 -21.97
N LYS A 139 44.59 25.21 -21.09
CA LYS A 139 44.06 26.58 -21.19
C LYS A 139 44.48 27.26 -22.49
N ALA A 140 45.73 27.12 -22.92
CA ALA A 140 46.21 27.69 -24.16
C ALA A 140 45.49 27.08 -25.39
N HIS A 141 45.32 25.75 -25.38
CA HIS A 141 44.62 25.03 -26.44
C HIS A 141 43.12 25.34 -26.45
N HIS A 142 42.46 25.22 -25.30
CA HIS A 142 41.03 25.45 -25.12
C HIS A 142 40.62 26.88 -25.49
N GLN A 143 41.43 27.90 -25.16
CA GLN A 143 41.18 29.28 -25.59
C GLN A 143 41.32 29.47 -27.10
N LYS A 144 42.24 28.74 -27.75
CA LYS A 144 42.38 28.75 -29.21
C LYS A 144 41.18 28.06 -29.86
N TYR A 145 40.76 26.93 -29.28
CA TYR A 145 39.59 26.14 -29.69
C TYR A 145 38.28 26.94 -29.59
N THR A 146 37.97 27.55 -28.44
CA THR A 146 36.73 28.33 -28.24
C THR A 146 36.67 29.61 -29.08
N LYS A 147 37.81 30.15 -29.50
CA LYS A 147 37.88 31.34 -30.37
C LYS A 147 37.93 31.01 -31.86
N ALA A 148 38.04 29.73 -32.23
CA ALA A 148 38.07 29.32 -33.64
C ALA A 148 36.67 29.46 -34.26
N TRP A 149 36.61 30.08 -35.45
CA TRP A 149 35.36 30.23 -36.22
C TRP A 149 34.86 28.90 -36.81
N VAL A 150 35.78 27.95 -37.03
CA VAL A 150 35.50 26.58 -37.46
C VAL A 150 36.31 25.68 -36.55
N VAL A 151 35.62 24.78 -35.86
CA VAL A 151 36.22 23.80 -34.96
C VAL A 151 36.48 22.52 -35.77
N ASP A 152 37.76 22.14 -35.90
CA ASP A 152 38.13 20.85 -36.48
C ASP A 152 37.92 19.72 -35.45
N ILE A 153 37.60 18.51 -35.93
CA ILE A 153 37.46 17.30 -35.12
C ILE A 153 38.79 16.98 -34.41
N GLU A 154 39.92 17.22 -35.08
CA GLU A 154 41.25 17.01 -34.51
C GLU A 154 41.51 17.92 -33.30
N ASP A 155 41.10 19.20 -33.37
CA ASP A 155 41.23 20.13 -32.24
C ASP A 155 40.33 19.69 -31.07
N GLY A 156 39.13 19.17 -31.34
CA GLY A 156 38.23 18.64 -30.28
C GLY A 156 38.80 17.40 -29.57
N LEU A 157 39.48 16.52 -30.30
CA LEU A 157 40.15 15.34 -29.75
C LEU A 157 41.36 15.72 -28.89
N GLU A 158 42.16 16.70 -29.30
CA GLU A 158 43.31 17.16 -28.51
C GLU A 158 42.87 17.91 -27.24
N ASP A 159 41.80 18.71 -27.30
CA ASP A 159 41.21 19.36 -26.11
C ASP A 159 40.77 18.32 -25.07
N SER A 160 40.04 17.30 -25.53
CA SER A 160 39.60 16.16 -24.69
C SER A 160 40.78 15.37 -24.14
N ARG A 161 41.85 15.21 -24.92
CA ARG A 161 43.07 14.50 -24.49
C ARG A 161 43.79 15.26 -23.39
N LEU A 162 43.97 16.58 -23.55
CA LEU A 162 44.61 17.43 -22.54
C LEU A 162 43.80 17.49 -21.24
N GLU A 163 42.47 17.53 -21.35
CA GLU A 163 41.58 17.45 -20.19
C GLU A 163 41.70 16.10 -19.45
N LYS A 164 41.77 14.98 -20.19
CA LYS A 164 42.01 13.65 -19.61
C LYS A 164 43.36 13.58 -18.90
N ILE A 165 44.42 14.13 -19.49
CA ILE A 165 45.75 14.18 -18.84
C ILE A 165 45.67 14.95 -17.53
N ARG A 166 45.04 16.13 -17.53
CA ARG A 166 44.86 16.93 -16.32
C ARG A 166 44.09 16.15 -15.24
N HIS A 167 42.98 15.50 -15.59
CA HIS A 167 42.22 14.66 -14.67
C HIS A 167 43.05 13.50 -14.12
N SER A 168 43.81 12.80 -14.96
CA SER A 168 44.63 11.66 -14.51
C SER A 168 45.71 12.04 -13.49
N ILE A 169 46.22 13.27 -13.54
CA ILE A 169 47.19 13.78 -12.57
C ILE A 169 46.49 14.06 -11.23
N VAL A 170 45.29 14.67 -11.27
CA VAL A 170 44.49 14.92 -10.07
C VAL A 170 44.05 13.60 -9.42
N GLU A 171 43.66 12.61 -10.22
CA GLU A 171 43.27 11.28 -9.74
C GLU A 171 44.42 10.58 -9.02
N LYS A 172 45.62 10.55 -9.60
CA LYS A 172 46.82 10.04 -8.92
C LYS A 172 47.13 10.77 -7.63
N TRP A 173 47.02 12.11 -7.63
CA TRP A 173 47.21 12.90 -6.43
C TRP A 173 46.17 12.53 -5.35
N TYR A 174 44.91 12.35 -5.75
CA TYR A 174 43.80 11.99 -4.88
C TYR A 174 43.99 10.60 -4.27
N GLU A 175 44.40 9.60 -5.05
CA GLU A 175 44.74 8.25 -4.56
C GLU A 175 45.80 8.31 -3.45
N HIS A 176 46.87 9.08 -3.64
CA HIS A 176 47.90 9.26 -2.63
C HIS A 176 47.42 10.03 -1.39
N PHE A 177 46.59 11.07 -1.58
CA PHE A 177 45.97 11.81 -0.48
C PHE A 177 45.08 10.92 0.39
N PHE A 178 44.34 9.99 -0.21
CA PHE A 178 43.51 9.02 0.52
C PHE A 178 44.32 7.90 1.17
N ALA A 179 45.41 7.45 0.54
CA ALA A 179 46.26 6.39 1.08
C ALA A 179 47.16 6.85 2.25
N ASP A 180 47.45 8.15 2.40
CA ASP A 180 48.34 8.65 3.46
C ASP A 180 47.63 8.70 4.82
N PRO A 181 48.05 7.91 5.83
CA PRO A 181 47.43 7.92 7.16
C PRO A 181 47.57 9.28 7.88
N ARG A 182 48.60 10.06 7.56
CA ARG A 182 48.84 11.38 8.18
C ARG A 182 47.79 12.42 7.77
N MET A 183 47.07 12.17 6.68
CA MET A 183 46.05 13.06 6.14
C MET A 183 44.64 12.73 6.65
N SER A 184 44.50 11.74 7.54
CA SER A 184 43.22 11.32 8.12
C SER A 184 42.43 12.49 8.71
N ALA A 185 43.06 13.30 9.57
CA ALA A 185 42.41 14.47 10.18
C ALA A 185 41.92 15.51 9.15
N MET A 186 42.64 15.68 8.04
CA MET A 186 42.25 16.60 6.97
C MET A 186 41.07 16.03 6.18
N ARG A 187 41.06 14.72 5.90
CA ARG A 187 39.93 14.04 5.24
C ARG A 187 38.67 14.12 6.09
N THR A 188 38.76 13.86 7.39
CA THR A 188 37.64 14.03 8.32
C THR A 188 37.14 15.48 8.32
N THR A 189 38.03 16.46 8.43
CA THR A 189 37.64 17.89 8.40
C THR A 189 36.94 18.27 7.08
N ILE A 190 37.44 17.78 5.95
CA ILE A 190 36.79 17.98 4.64
C ILE A 190 35.40 17.33 4.64
N GLY A 191 35.29 16.09 5.12
CA GLY A 191 34.04 15.35 5.22
C GLY A 191 32.98 16.07 6.05
N GLU A 192 33.33 16.48 7.28
CA GLU A 192 32.44 17.21 8.19
C GLU A 192 31.98 18.55 7.59
N ARG A 193 32.89 19.34 7.02
CA ARG A 193 32.54 20.63 6.41
C ARG A 193 31.71 20.46 5.14
N LYS A 194 31.97 19.41 4.36
CA LYS A 194 31.19 19.05 3.17
C LYS A 194 29.78 18.59 3.56
N ALA A 195 29.65 17.79 4.61
CA ALA A 195 28.38 17.40 5.21
C ALA A 195 27.56 18.61 5.64
N VAL A 196 28.17 19.56 6.37
CA VAL A 196 27.50 20.80 6.79
C VAL A 196 27.03 21.63 5.60
N HIS A 197 27.89 21.89 4.62
CA HIS A 197 27.51 22.65 3.42
C HIS A 197 26.40 21.96 2.63
N ARG A 198 26.48 20.64 2.48
CA ARG A 198 25.51 19.86 1.71
C ARG A 198 24.16 19.82 2.42
N ALA A 199 24.12 19.61 3.74
CA ALA A 199 22.90 19.71 4.54
C ALA A 199 22.25 21.09 4.41
N GLN A 200 23.01 22.18 4.56
CA GLN A 200 22.48 23.55 4.43
C GLN A 200 21.88 23.80 3.04
N ARG A 201 22.56 23.36 1.97
CA ARG A 201 22.04 23.48 0.59
C ARG A 201 20.77 22.66 0.40
N LEU A 202 20.72 21.44 0.91
CA LEU A 202 19.54 20.59 0.82
C LEU A 202 18.37 21.18 1.62
N GLY A 203 18.62 21.71 2.81
CA GLY A 203 17.61 22.41 3.62
C GLY A 203 17.11 23.70 2.99
N ALA A 204 17.95 24.43 2.27
CA ALA A 204 17.53 25.61 1.49
C ALA A 204 16.70 25.21 0.26
N TYR A 205 17.08 24.13 -0.42
CA TYR A 205 16.38 23.61 -1.59
C TYR A 205 15.04 22.95 -1.23
N PHE A 206 14.98 22.29 -0.07
CA PHE A 206 13.81 21.57 0.42
C PHE A 206 13.45 22.07 1.84
N PRO A 207 12.75 23.22 1.95
CA PRO A 207 12.58 23.99 3.20
C PRO A 207 11.92 23.26 4.37
N PHE A 208 11.13 22.22 4.10
CA PHE A 208 10.49 21.43 5.16
C PHE A 208 11.50 20.68 6.06
N LEU A 209 12.74 20.45 5.61
CA LEU A 209 13.83 19.93 6.47
C LEU A 209 14.17 20.88 7.63
N ASN A 210 13.83 22.16 7.49
CA ASN A 210 14.00 23.19 8.50
C ASN A 210 12.71 23.51 9.26
N ASP A 211 11.59 22.85 8.95
CA ASP A 211 10.30 23.13 9.59
C ASP A 211 10.17 22.35 10.90
N PRO A 212 10.09 23.02 12.07
CA PRO A 212 9.99 22.37 13.37
C PRO A 212 8.69 21.58 13.57
N HIS A 213 7.64 21.80 12.76
CA HIS A 213 6.39 21.01 12.86
C HIS A 213 6.58 19.54 12.48
N TRP A 214 7.67 19.22 11.77
CA TRP A 214 7.99 17.89 11.28
C TRP A 214 8.86 17.09 12.26
N SER A 215 9.30 17.69 13.37
CA SER A 215 10.08 16.99 14.40
C SER A 215 9.60 17.32 15.81
N HIS A 216 9.18 16.30 16.55
CA HIS A 216 8.74 16.47 17.95
C HIS A 216 9.89 16.63 18.96
N SER A 217 11.16 16.46 18.55
CA SER A 217 12.32 16.51 19.46
C SER A 217 13.59 17.08 18.84
N THR A 218 13.98 16.66 17.63
CA THR A 218 15.23 17.07 16.97
C THR A 218 14.97 17.53 15.54
N PRO A 219 15.40 18.75 15.14
CA PRO A 219 15.25 19.23 13.77
C PRO A 219 15.75 18.22 12.73
N LEU A 220 15.01 18.03 11.64
CA LEU A 220 15.36 17.03 10.61
C LEU A 220 16.74 17.26 10.03
N ILE A 221 17.14 18.52 9.85
CA ILE A 221 18.49 18.85 9.38
C ILE A 221 19.59 18.43 10.36
N SER A 222 19.33 18.47 11.67
CA SER A 222 20.28 17.99 12.68
C SER A 222 20.44 16.48 12.60
N ARG A 223 19.34 15.74 12.41
CA ARG A 223 19.40 14.28 12.19
C ARG A 223 20.19 13.92 10.94
N LEU A 224 19.98 14.63 9.84
CA LEU A 224 20.75 14.43 8.60
C LEU A 224 22.24 14.71 8.81
N LEU A 225 22.59 15.73 9.60
CA LEU A 225 23.98 16.02 9.96
C LEU A 225 24.59 14.91 10.81
N ASP A 226 23.84 14.35 11.77
CA ASP A 226 24.29 13.21 12.57
C ASP A 226 24.56 12.00 11.67
N ASP A 227 23.66 11.70 10.72
CA ASP A 227 23.83 10.61 9.75
C ASP A 227 25.04 10.85 8.83
N TYR A 228 25.28 12.09 8.40
CA TYR A 228 26.49 12.44 7.64
C TYR A 228 27.76 12.29 8.45
N ASN A 229 27.78 12.71 9.73
CA ASN A 229 28.95 12.58 10.56
C ASN A 229 29.30 11.10 10.80
N ALA A 230 28.27 10.25 11.01
CA ALA A 230 28.47 8.80 11.08
C ALA A 230 29.04 8.22 9.78
N GLU A 231 28.60 8.70 8.62
CA GLU A 231 29.14 8.33 7.32
C GLU A 231 30.59 8.81 7.12
N VAL A 232 30.95 10.01 7.59
CA VAL A 232 32.34 10.50 7.57
C VAL A 232 33.24 9.61 8.43
N GLU A 233 32.79 9.23 9.62
CA GLU A 233 33.53 8.31 10.51
C GLU A 233 33.68 6.91 9.89
N SER A 234 32.60 6.34 9.34
CA SER A 234 32.62 5.04 8.66
C SER A 234 33.54 5.05 7.45
N ALA A 235 33.41 6.05 6.56
CA ALA A 235 34.21 6.15 5.35
C ALA A 235 35.72 6.23 5.65
N GLU A 236 36.11 6.99 6.67
CA GLU A 236 37.51 7.08 7.09
C GLU A 236 37.99 5.76 7.73
N SER A 237 37.18 5.14 8.60
CA SER A 237 37.53 3.86 9.24
C SER A 237 37.70 2.70 8.23
N GLU A 238 36.90 2.72 7.16
CA GLU A 238 36.89 1.73 6.09
C GLU A 238 37.84 2.11 4.93
N SER A 239 38.50 3.27 5.00
CA SER A 239 39.37 3.81 3.94
C SER A 239 38.69 3.86 2.57
N ARG A 240 37.41 4.24 2.53
CA ARG A 240 36.61 4.35 1.30
C ARG A 240 36.23 5.80 0.99
N PRO A 241 35.83 6.11 -0.25
CA PRO A 241 35.29 7.42 -0.59
C PRO A 241 34.01 7.72 0.21
N LEU A 242 33.84 9.00 0.56
CA LEU A 242 32.67 9.52 1.25
C LEU A 242 31.45 9.50 0.32
N ASP A 243 30.36 8.86 0.74
CA ASP A 243 29.12 8.77 -0.03
C ASP A 243 27.93 9.40 0.70
N LEU A 244 27.85 10.73 0.61
CA LEU A 244 26.74 11.48 1.19
C LEU A 244 25.42 11.27 0.43
N GLU A 245 25.47 10.88 -0.85
CA GLU A 245 24.27 10.75 -1.69
C GLU A 245 23.43 9.52 -1.27
N THR A 246 24.09 8.42 -0.91
CA THR A 246 23.40 7.25 -0.35
C THR A 246 22.73 7.57 0.99
N VAL A 247 23.40 8.35 1.85
CA VAL A 247 22.81 8.81 3.13
C VAL A 247 21.59 9.69 2.88
N GLU A 248 21.69 10.67 1.97
CA GLU A 248 20.59 11.54 1.56
C GLU A 248 19.39 10.75 1.07
N LYS A 249 19.65 9.75 0.21
CA LYS A 249 18.62 8.92 -0.38
C LYS A 249 17.89 8.10 0.68
N ALA A 250 18.63 7.47 1.58
CA ALA A 250 18.05 6.69 2.68
C ALA A 250 17.22 7.57 3.62
N PHE A 251 17.78 8.72 4.03
CA PHE A 251 17.14 9.67 4.92
C PHE A 251 15.82 10.21 4.33
N LEU A 252 15.87 10.71 3.08
CA LEU A 252 14.68 11.26 2.43
C LEU A 252 13.63 10.18 2.15
N ALA A 253 14.04 8.97 1.76
CA ALA A 253 13.09 7.88 1.54
C ALA A 253 12.38 7.47 2.84
N ASP A 254 13.10 7.37 3.96
CA ASP A 254 12.52 7.07 5.27
C ASP A 254 11.56 8.18 5.73
N LEU A 255 11.97 9.43 5.58
CA LEU A 255 11.14 10.59 5.92
C LEU A 255 9.85 10.61 5.10
N LEU A 256 9.95 10.54 3.76
CA LEU A 256 8.80 10.53 2.87
C LEU A 256 7.90 9.32 3.14
N TYR A 257 8.48 8.15 3.42
CA TYR A 257 7.73 6.95 3.75
C TYR A 257 6.86 7.17 4.98
N ARG A 258 7.43 7.67 6.09
CA ARG A 258 6.64 7.96 7.31
C ARG A 258 5.47 8.88 7.00
N HIS A 259 5.69 9.95 6.24
CA HIS A 259 4.61 10.89 5.93
C HIS A 259 3.53 10.33 5.00
N LEU A 260 3.92 9.57 3.97
CA LEU A 260 2.94 8.88 3.13
C LEU A 260 2.16 7.86 3.96
N ASN A 261 2.84 7.13 4.84
CA ASN A 261 2.22 6.10 5.66
C ASN A 261 1.28 6.68 6.72
N ASP A 262 1.66 7.76 7.40
CA ASP A 262 0.83 8.41 8.42
C ASP A 262 -0.48 8.95 7.81
N GLU A 263 -0.42 9.60 6.65
CA GLU A 263 -1.61 10.12 5.96
C GLU A 263 -2.52 9.01 5.40
N THR A 264 -1.92 7.91 4.93
CA THR A 264 -2.67 6.80 4.31
C THR A 264 -3.22 5.83 5.34
N THR A 265 -2.51 5.51 6.42
CA THR A 265 -2.92 4.53 7.45
C THR A 265 -4.24 4.93 8.12
N HIS A 266 -4.45 6.23 8.35
CA HIS A 266 -5.71 6.71 8.93
C HIS A 266 -6.90 6.66 7.96
N SER A 267 -6.65 6.75 6.66
CA SER A 267 -7.69 6.92 5.64
C SER A 267 -8.00 5.62 4.88
N LEU A 268 -7.06 4.68 4.79
CA LEU A 268 -7.08 3.51 3.90
C LEU A 268 -6.72 2.22 4.63
N ASN A 269 -7.17 2.09 5.88
CA ASN A 269 -6.84 0.97 6.77
C ASN A 269 -7.33 -0.43 6.33
N PHE A 270 -8.03 -0.55 5.19
CA PHE A 270 -8.52 -1.82 4.65
C PHE A 270 -7.56 -2.46 3.64
N ILE A 271 -6.54 -1.73 3.16
CA ILE A 271 -5.48 -2.23 2.26
C ILE A 271 -4.12 -2.03 2.94
N ASN A 272 -3.23 -3.02 2.83
CA ASN A 272 -1.84 -2.84 3.23
C ASN A 272 -1.09 -1.99 2.18
N LEU A 273 -0.73 -0.76 2.55
CA LEU A 273 -0.04 0.19 1.69
C LEU A 273 1.47 0.32 2.00
N GLU A 274 2.01 -0.45 2.95
CA GLU A 274 3.39 -0.30 3.41
C GLU A 274 4.40 -0.45 2.27
N ALA A 275 4.36 -1.57 1.56
CA ALA A 275 5.29 -1.83 0.44
C ALA A 275 5.11 -0.83 -0.71
N PHE A 276 3.86 -0.43 -0.99
CA PHE A 276 3.56 0.58 -2.00
C PHE A 276 4.15 1.94 -1.61
N ASN A 277 3.86 2.43 -0.40
CA ASN A 277 4.35 3.71 0.10
C ASN A 277 5.88 3.73 0.21
N GLN A 278 6.51 2.63 0.60
CA GLN A 278 7.97 2.53 0.67
C GLN A 278 8.59 2.65 -0.73
N LYS A 279 8.02 1.99 -1.74
CA LYS A 279 8.46 2.11 -3.14
C LYS A 279 8.29 3.55 -3.64
N GLN A 280 7.14 4.16 -3.39
CA GLN A 280 6.87 5.54 -3.81
C GLN A 280 7.79 6.56 -3.14
N ALA A 281 8.04 6.39 -1.83
CA ALA A 281 8.95 7.25 -1.09
C ALA A 281 10.38 7.21 -1.65
N ARG A 282 10.88 6.03 -2.03
CA ARG A 282 12.19 5.89 -2.68
C ARG A 282 12.24 6.59 -4.04
N LEU A 283 11.21 6.41 -4.87
CA LEU A 283 11.11 7.08 -6.18
C LEU A 283 11.06 8.60 -6.04
N LEU A 284 10.32 9.11 -5.05
CA LEU A 284 10.24 10.54 -4.77
C LEU A 284 11.58 11.08 -4.26
N ALA A 285 12.25 10.38 -3.35
CA ALA A 285 13.58 10.74 -2.85
C ALA A 285 14.60 10.84 -3.99
N GLU A 286 14.62 9.87 -4.90
CA GLU A 286 15.48 9.88 -6.10
C GLU A 286 15.18 11.09 -7.00
N LYS A 287 13.91 11.36 -7.29
CA LYS A 287 13.50 12.52 -8.11
C LYS A 287 13.90 13.85 -7.45
N ILE A 288 13.77 13.98 -6.13
CA ILE A 288 14.15 15.18 -5.37
C ILE A 288 15.67 15.39 -5.44
N LEU A 289 16.46 14.34 -5.17
CA LEU A 289 17.92 14.43 -5.18
C LEU A 289 18.47 14.66 -6.58
N GLN A 290 17.90 14.04 -7.60
CA GLN A 290 18.27 14.32 -8.98
C GLN A 290 18.01 15.78 -9.34
N ALA A 291 16.84 16.33 -8.98
CA ALA A 291 16.53 17.73 -9.24
C ALA A 291 17.46 18.69 -8.47
N PHE A 292 17.82 18.35 -7.23
CA PHE A 292 18.79 19.08 -6.42
C PHE A 292 20.20 19.08 -7.05
N ASN A 293 20.70 17.90 -7.42
CA ASN A 293 22.03 17.73 -8.03
C ASN A 293 22.11 18.41 -9.40
N ASP A 294 21.02 18.39 -10.18
CA ASP A 294 20.93 19.05 -11.49
C ASP A 294 20.68 20.57 -11.41
N GLY A 295 20.46 21.13 -10.21
CA GLY A 295 20.09 22.54 -10.02
C GLY A 295 18.73 22.92 -10.62
N LYS A 296 17.84 21.95 -10.83
CA LYS A 296 16.49 22.15 -11.39
C LYS A 296 15.51 22.57 -10.29
N ALA A 297 14.40 23.18 -10.66
CA ALA A 297 13.34 23.51 -9.71
C ALA A 297 12.59 22.25 -9.21
N LEU A 298 12.20 22.26 -7.93
CA LEU A 298 11.44 21.17 -7.31
C LEU A 298 10.01 21.09 -7.89
N THR A 299 9.67 19.99 -8.57
CA THR A 299 8.34 19.78 -9.16
C THR A 299 7.44 18.87 -8.32
N MET A 300 7.44 19.05 -6.99
CA MET A 300 6.77 18.15 -6.04
C MET A 300 5.27 17.97 -6.31
N LYS A 301 4.57 19.03 -6.75
CA LYS A 301 3.15 18.94 -7.09
C LYS A 301 2.88 17.91 -8.18
N LYS A 302 3.70 17.90 -9.24
CA LYS A 302 3.59 16.95 -10.36
C LYS A 302 3.90 15.52 -9.90
N TRP A 303 4.95 15.33 -9.11
CA TRP A 303 5.28 13.98 -8.61
C TRP A 303 4.22 13.44 -7.66
N LEU A 304 3.56 14.31 -6.90
CA LEU A 304 2.40 13.94 -6.09
C LEU A 304 1.14 13.70 -6.93
N ASP A 305 0.99 14.33 -8.10
CA ASP A 305 -0.04 13.96 -9.09
C ASP A 305 0.19 12.54 -9.65
N ASP A 306 1.45 12.20 -9.97
CA ASP A 306 1.81 10.85 -10.40
C ASP A 306 1.49 9.82 -9.29
N TYR A 307 1.91 10.11 -8.05
CA TYR A 307 1.57 9.30 -6.87
C TYR A 307 0.06 9.12 -6.69
N GLN A 308 -0.74 10.17 -6.88
CA GLN A 308 -2.19 10.10 -6.79
C GLN A 308 -2.77 9.08 -7.76
N ASN A 309 -2.33 9.13 -9.02
CA ASN A 309 -2.82 8.23 -10.06
C ASN A 309 -2.39 6.79 -9.76
N GLU A 310 -1.12 6.58 -9.37
CA GLU A 310 -0.62 5.26 -9.01
C GLU A 310 -1.35 4.69 -7.77
N LEU A 311 -1.67 5.52 -6.77
CA LEU A 311 -2.42 5.08 -5.59
C LEU A 311 -3.88 4.73 -5.94
N ILE A 312 -4.54 5.50 -6.80
CA ILE A 312 -5.90 5.18 -7.27
C ILE A 312 -5.91 3.83 -7.98
N GLU A 313 -4.99 3.62 -8.92
CA GLU A 313 -4.89 2.37 -9.66
C GLU A 313 -4.53 1.20 -8.74
N TYR A 314 -3.60 1.40 -7.80
CA TYR A 314 -3.25 0.38 -6.82
C TYR A 314 -4.45 -0.02 -5.95
N ILE A 315 -5.20 0.95 -5.41
CA ILE A 315 -6.40 0.67 -4.60
C ILE A 315 -7.44 -0.10 -5.42
N ARG A 316 -7.71 0.33 -6.66
CA ARG A 316 -8.66 -0.34 -7.54
C ARG A 316 -8.25 -1.79 -7.82
N GLN A 317 -6.98 -2.00 -8.14
CA GLN A 317 -6.43 -3.34 -8.38
C GLN A 317 -6.53 -4.21 -7.12
N GLN A 318 -6.16 -3.70 -5.95
CA GLN A 318 -6.25 -4.47 -4.70
C GLN A 318 -7.69 -4.85 -4.36
N ILE A 319 -8.69 -4.00 -4.64
CA ILE A 319 -10.11 -4.35 -4.44
C ILE A 319 -10.57 -5.45 -5.41
N THR A 320 -10.00 -5.52 -6.62
CA THR A 320 -10.35 -6.57 -7.60
C THR A 320 -9.67 -7.92 -7.33
N LEU A 321 -8.53 -7.92 -6.64
CA LEU A 321 -7.75 -9.13 -6.37
C LEU A 321 -8.27 -9.85 -5.13
N ILE A 322 -8.59 -11.13 -5.24
CA ILE A 322 -8.96 -12.00 -4.13
C ILE A 322 -7.74 -12.82 -3.73
N ASP A 323 -7.24 -12.62 -2.50
CA ASP A 323 -6.00 -13.25 -2.01
C ASP A 323 -4.80 -13.09 -2.98
N GLY A 324 -4.73 -11.94 -3.66
CA GLY A 324 -3.66 -11.59 -4.61
C GLY A 324 -3.85 -12.12 -6.04
N LYS A 325 -4.97 -12.77 -6.36
CA LYS A 325 -5.28 -13.27 -7.72
C LYS A 325 -6.63 -12.72 -8.21
N GLU A 326 -6.76 -12.55 -9.52
CA GLU A 326 -8.06 -12.25 -10.12
C GLU A 326 -8.99 -13.46 -9.96
N TRP A 327 -10.25 -13.20 -9.63
CA TRP A 327 -11.27 -14.25 -9.58
C TRP A 327 -11.46 -14.85 -10.97
N GLN A 328 -11.26 -16.15 -11.10
CA GLN A 328 -11.51 -16.87 -12.35
C GLN A 328 -12.95 -17.34 -12.39
N GLU A 329 -13.71 -16.82 -13.36
CA GLU A 329 -15.08 -17.30 -13.61
C GLU A 329 -15.02 -18.81 -13.93
N SER A 330 -15.69 -19.59 -13.10
CA SER A 330 -15.82 -21.04 -13.28
C SER A 330 -17.27 -21.46 -13.19
N THR A 331 -17.59 -22.58 -13.83
CA THR A 331 -18.91 -23.20 -13.80
C THR A 331 -18.76 -24.63 -13.31
N VAL A 332 -19.50 -24.98 -12.26
CA VAL A 332 -19.57 -26.36 -11.75
C VAL A 332 -20.77 -27.05 -12.42
N ASP A 333 -20.50 -28.13 -13.14
CA ASP A 333 -21.56 -28.90 -13.82
C ASP A 333 -22.18 -29.95 -12.88
N LEU A 334 -23.47 -29.80 -12.60
CA LEU A 334 -24.24 -30.72 -11.75
C LEU A 334 -24.90 -31.86 -12.53
N THR A 335 -24.90 -31.84 -13.88
CA THR A 335 -25.81 -32.68 -14.68
C THR A 335 -25.65 -34.18 -14.48
N ASN A 336 -24.48 -34.64 -14.02
CA ASN A 336 -24.19 -36.06 -13.84
C ASN A 336 -24.30 -36.56 -12.39
N HIS A 337 -24.37 -35.67 -11.38
CA HIS A 337 -24.20 -36.05 -9.97
C HIS A 337 -25.40 -35.70 -9.07
N ALA A 338 -26.33 -34.83 -9.49
CA ALA A 338 -27.33 -34.24 -8.59
C ALA A 338 -28.81 -34.63 -8.88
N ALA A 339 -29.06 -35.70 -9.64
CA ALA A 339 -30.43 -36.10 -10.03
C ALA A 339 -31.40 -36.35 -8.85
N ASN A 340 -30.86 -36.63 -7.66
CA ASN A 340 -31.63 -36.89 -6.42
C ASN A 340 -31.68 -35.69 -5.46
N ALA A 341 -31.05 -34.55 -5.78
CA ALA A 341 -31.10 -33.34 -4.97
C ALA A 341 -32.39 -32.55 -5.28
N LEU A 342 -33.11 -32.13 -4.24
CA LEU A 342 -34.37 -31.39 -4.40
C LEU A 342 -34.13 -30.00 -5.02
N SER A 343 -33.02 -29.36 -4.64
CA SER A 343 -32.53 -28.11 -5.22
C SER A 343 -32.33 -28.20 -6.73
N TYR A 344 -31.69 -29.27 -7.21
CA TYR A 344 -31.42 -29.50 -8.64
C TYR A 344 -32.68 -29.83 -9.45
N LEU A 345 -33.60 -30.62 -8.86
CA LEU A 345 -34.89 -30.89 -9.48
C LEU A 345 -35.66 -29.60 -9.70
N TRP A 346 -35.62 -28.64 -8.77
CA TRP A 346 -36.30 -27.35 -8.91
C TRP A 346 -35.67 -26.43 -9.99
N ASP A 347 -34.35 -26.47 -10.17
CA ASP A 347 -33.55 -25.57 -11.04
C ASP A 347 -33.59 -25.91 -12.55
N THR A 348 -33.88 -27.16 -12.94
CA THR A 348 -33.82 -27.57 -14.36
C THR A 348 -35.06 -27.20 -15.18
N ARG A 349 -34.92 -26.72 -16.43
CA ARG A 349 -36.05 -26.35 -17.35
C ARG A 349 -37.21 -27.36 -17.46
N ALA A 350 -37.01 -28.63 -17.12
CA ALA A 350 -38.07 -29.61 -16.99
C ALA A 350 -39.15 -29.19 -15.95
N THR A 351 -38.79 -28.48 -14.89
CA THR A 351 -39.73 -27.95 -13.88
C THR A 351 -40.52 -26.74 -14.30
N GLN A 352 -40.30 -26.07 -15.43
CA GLN A 352 -41.36 -25.14 -15.87
C GLN A 352 -42.63 -25.91 -16.23
N TRP A 353 -42.49 -27.08 -16.85
CA TRP A 353 -43.62 -27.98 -17.10
C TRP A 353 -44.04 -28.73 -15.84
N THR A 354 -43.10 -29.23 -15.02
CA THR A 354 -43.42 -29.97 -13.79
C THR A 354 -43.89 -29.09 -12.63
N ASN A 355 -43.42 -27.85 -12.48
CA ASN A 355 -43.95 -26.87 -11.51
C ASN A 355 -45.27 -26.29 -11.99
N ASP A 356 -45.48 -26.03 -13.30
CA ASP A 356 -46.83 -25.73 -13.76
C ASP A 356 -47.76 -26.92 -13.52
N PHE A 357 -47.30 -28.14 -13.77
CA PHE A 357 -48.08 -29.35 -13.55
C PHE A 357 -48.33 -29.63 -12.06
N LEU A 358 -47.33 -29.49 -11.18
CA LEU A 358 -47.41 -29.73 -9.74
C LEU A 358 -48.09 -28.58 -8.99
N ASN A 359 -47.93 -27.33 -9.43
CA ASN A 359 -48.73 -26.21 -8.91
C ASN A 359 -50.18 -26.35 -9.38
N ARG A 360 -50.45 -26.76 -10.63
CA ARG A 360 -51.81 -27.03 -11.11
C ARG A 360 -52.43 -28.29 -10.50
N ILE A 361 -51.64 -29.31 -10.15
CA ILE A 361 -52.08 -30.50 -9.41
C ILE A 361 -52.27 -30.19 -7.93
N GLY A 362 -51.38 -29.42 -7.31
CA GLY A 362 -51.53 -28.93 -5.94
C GLY A 362 -52.74 -28.02 -5.80
N ASP A 363 -53.00 -27.20 -6.81
CA ASP A 363 -54.20 -26.38 -6.95
C ASP A 363 -55.46 -27.22 -7.22
N ALA A 364 -55.38 -28.26 -8.05
CA ALA A 364 -56.50 -29.15 -8.33
C ALA A 364 -56.83 -30.09 -7.15
N TYR A 365 -55.82 -30.55 -6.41
CA TYR A 365 -55.96 -31.42 -5.25
C TYR A 365 -56.47 -30.63 -4.03
N SER A 366 -56.03 -29.37 -3.86
CA SER A 366 -56.62 -28.46 -2.87
C SER A 366 -58.05 -28.06 -3.24
N PHE A 367 -58.38 -27.92 -4.53
CA PHE A 367 -59.75 -27.69 -5.00
C PHE A 367 -60.67 -28.92 -4.81
N LEU A 368 -60.17 -30.14 -5.05
CA LEU A 368 -60.90 -31.40 -4.82
C LEU A 368 -61.17 -31.65 -3.33
N GLN A 369 -60.19 -31.35 -2.46
CA GLN A 369 -60.41 -31.35 -1.00
C GLN A 369 -61.37 -30.25 -0.55
N TYR A 370 -61.35 -29.10 -1.22
CA TYR A 370 -62.24 -27.96 -0.93
C TYR A 370 -63.70 -28.21 -1.33
N MET A 371 -63.95 -28.97 -2.41
CA MET A 371 -65.31 -29.34 -2.87
C MET A 371 -65.92 -30.53 -2.11
N GLY A 372 -65.23 -31.08 -1.11
CA GLY A 372 -65.70 -32.25 -0.35
C GLY A 372 -65.75 -33.55 -1.16
N ALA A 373 -65.15 -33.59 -2.35
CA ALA A 373 -65.15 -34.74 -3.25
C ALA A 373 -64.01 -35.73 -2.98
N THR A 374 -63.48 -35.76 -1.75
CA THR A 374 -62.57 -36.81 -1.30
C THR A 374 -63.12 -37.49 -0.05
N ALA A 375 -64.27 -38.13 -0.24
CA ALA A 375 -64.65 -39.28 0.55
C ALA A 375 -65.34 -40.26 -0.41
N GLN A 376 -64.60 -41.25 -0.92
CA GLN A 376 -65.04 -42.66 -1.05
C GLN A 376 -64.35 -43.51 -2.14
N ASN A 377 -63.44 -43.02 -2.99
CA ASN A 377 -62.83 -43.89 -4.02
C ASN A 377 -61.29 -43.81 -4.08
N ASP A 378 -60.63 -44.86 -3.57
CA ASP A 378 -59.18 -45.07 -3.55
C ASP A 378 -58.61 -45.62 -4.88
N ASN A 379 -59.19 -45.29 -6.04
CA ASN A 379 -58.77 -45.86 -7.32
C ASN A 379 -58.09 -44.82 -8.25
N PHE A 380 -56.76 -44.94 -8.38
CA PHE A 380 -55.84 -44.06 -9.12
C PHE A 380 -56.22 -43.80 -10.59
N VAL A 381 -56.92 -44.75 -11.24
CA VAL A 381 -57.29 -44.66 -12.66
C VAL A 381 -58.40 -43.63 -12.92
N PHE A 382 -59.35 -43.45 -11.99
CA PHE A 382 -60.40 -42.43 -12.12
C PHE A 382 -59.88 -41.02 -11.80
N SER A 383 -58.85 -40.92 -10.95
CA SER A 383 -58.14 -39.68 -10.63
C SER A 383 -57.47 -39.06 -11.87
N ILE A 384 -56.98 -39.89 -12.80
CA ILE A 384 -56.36 -39.45 -14.05
C ILE A 384 -57.40 -38.88 -15.04
N ILE A 385 -58.62 -39.43 -15.07
CA ILE A 385 -59.72 -38.94 -15.92
C ILE A 385 -60.28 -37.61 -15.39
N ASP A 386 -60.36 -37.45 -14.07
CA ASP A 386 -60.74 -36.17 -13.45
C ASP A 386 -59.67 -35.09 -13.65
N VAL A 387 -58.38 -35.44 -13.53
CA VAL A 387 -57.25 -34.54 -13.85
C VAL A 387 -57.26 -34.10 -15.32
N TYR A 388 -57.62 -35.00 -16.25
CA TYR A 388 -57.75 -34.69 -17.68
C TYR A 388 -58.91 -33.71 -17.97
N ASN A 389 -60.07 -33.89 -17.33
CA ASN A 389 -61.22 -32.99 -17.48
C ASN A 389 -60.98 -31.61 -16.83
N LEU A 390 -60.23 -31.56 -15.72
CA LEU A 390 -59.81 -30.32 -15.05
C LEU A 390 -58.74 -29.53 -15.83
N TYR A 391 -57.79 -30.22 -16.46
CA TYR A 391 -56.78 -29.60 -17.34
C TYR A 391 -57.45 -28.84 -18.50
N ARG A 392 -58.48 -29.44 -19.11
CA ARG A 392 -59.25 -28.90 -20.24
C ARG A 392 -60.03 -27.62 -19.91
N ASN A 393 -60.44 -27.42 -18.65
CA ASN A 393 -61.24 -26.28 -18.19
C ASN A 393 -60.47 -25.27 -17.29
N SER A 394 -59.14 -25.39 -17.23
CA SER A 394 -58.26 -24.66 -16.31
C SER A 394 -58.33 -23.13 -16.38
N ARG A 395 -58.64 -22.53 -17.54
CA ARG A 395 -58.79 -21.07 -17.68
C ARG A 395 -60.05 -20.51 -17.02
N GLY A 396 -61.18 -21.21 -17.08
CA GLY A 396 -62.42 -20.80 -16.38
C GLY A 396 -62.36 -21.03 -14.86
N LEU A 397 -61.51 -21.97 -14.43
CA LEU A 397 -61.23 -22.25 -13.03
C LEU A 397 -60.27 -21.23 -12.39
N ALA A 398 -59.31 -20.68 -13.12
CA ALA A 398 -58.37 -19.69 -12.57
C ALA A 398 -59.06 -18.36 -12.20
N GLU A 399 -60.01 -17.89 -13.02
CA GLU A 399 -60.83 -16.71 -12.70
C GLU A 399 -61.81 -16.98 -11.55
N SER A 400 -62.47 -18.14 -11.55
CA SER A 400 -63.34 -18.55 -10.43
C SER A 400 -62.54 -18.73 -9.12
N LYS A 401 -61.28 -19.19 -9.21
CA LYS A 401 -60.34 -19.35 -8.10
C LYS A 401 -59.81 -18.02 -7.58
N SER A 402 -59.49 -17.03 -8.42
CA SER A 402 -59.04 -15.72 -7.90
C SER A 402 -60.16 -15.01 -7.14
N ILE A 403 -61.40 -15.14 -7.64
CA ILE A 403 -62.61 -14.63 -6.99
C ILE A 403 -62.87 -15.39 -5.68
N LEU A 404 -62.90 -16.73 -5.69
CA LEU A 404 -63.09 -17.55 -4.48
C LEU A 404 -61.95 -17.40 -3.46
N LEU A 405 -60.68 -17.42 -3.88
CA LEU A 405 -59.54 -17.23 -2.97
C LEU A 405 -59.49 -15.81 -2.42
N SER A 406 -59.86 -14.78 -3.18
CA SER A 406 -59.97 -13.43 -2.62
C SER A 406 -61.02 -13.34 -1.51
N LEU A 407 -62.12 -14.08 -1.67
CA LEU A 407 -63.20 -14.19 -0.67
C LEU A 407 -62.81 -15.04 0.55
N PHE A 408 -61.94 -16.06 0.39
CA PHE A 408 -61.52 -16.98 1.46
C PHE A 408 -60.13 -16.70 2.06
N LYS A 409 -59.30 -15.83 1.45
CA LYS A 409 -58.00 -15.37 1.98
C LYS A 409 -58.05 -14.95 3.45
N PRO A 410 -59.07 -14.20 3.95
CA PRO A 410 -59.16 -13.85 5.36
C PRO A 410 -59.43 -15.04 6.30
N PHE A 411 -59.68 -16.24 5.78
CA PHE A 411 -59.97 -17.46 6.56
C PHE A 411 -58.89 -18.54 6.41
N LEU A 412 -57.90 -18.33 5.54
CA LEU A 412 -56.82 -19.28 5.27
C LEU A 412 -56.03 -19.69 6.54
N PRO A 413 -55.70 -18.77 7.47
CA PRO A 413 -54.97 -19.16 8.69
C PRO A 413 -55.78 -20.09 9.61
N LEU A 414 -57.10 -19.91 9.72
CA LEU A 414 -57.97 -20.82 10.47
C LEU A 414 -57.97 -22.21 9.86
N TYR A 415 -58.10 -22.28 8.53
CA TYR A 415 -58.08 -23.55 7.81
C TYR A 415 -56.74 -24.28 7.98
N GLN A 416 -55.61 -23.57 7.92
CA GLN A 416 -54.28 -24.14 8.14
C GLN A 416 -54.12 -24.69 9.56
N GLU A 417 -54.57 -23.94 10.58
CA GLU A 417 -54.57 -24.41 11.98
C GLU A 417 -55.38 -25.70 12.14
N TYR A 418 -56.59 -25.78 11.57
CA TYR A 418 -57.39 -27.02 11.62
C TYR A 418 -56.73 -28.19 10.88
N LYS A 419 -56.06 -27.92 9.76
CA LYS A 419 -55.28 -28.93 9.00
C LYS A 419 -54.08 -29.43 9.81
N GLU A 420 -53.35 -28.55 10.47
CA GLU A 420 -52.22 -28.91 11.33
C GLU A 420 -52.66 -29.73 12.54
N ILE A 421 -53.76 -29.34 13.19
CA ILE A 421 -54.35 -30.10 14.30
C ILE A 421 -54.77 -31.49 13.84
N ALA A 422 -55.33 -31.61 12.64
CA ALA A 422 -55.74 -32.90 12.08
C ALA A 422 -54.55 -33.81 11.79
N LYS A 423 -53.44 -33.25 11.27
CA LYS A 423 -52.28 -34.02 10.80
C LYS A 423 -51.22 -34.31 11.87
N PHE A 424 -50.94 -33.36 12.76
CA PHE A 424 -49.73 -33.40 13.60
C PHE A 424 -50.02 -33.42 15.10
N GLU A 425 -51.19 -32.98 15.56
CA GLU A 425 -51.52 -32.93 16.99
C GLU A 425 -51.91 -34.32 17.52
N LYS A 426 -50.99 -34.96 18.24
CA LYS A 426 -51.17 -36.29 18.86
C LYS A 426 -51.90 -36.23 20.21
N SER A 427 -51.85 -35.10 20.93
CA SER A 427 -52.48 -34.96 22.25
C SER A 427 -53.97 -34.65 22.12
N PHE A 428 -54.82 -35.52 22.67
CA PHE A 428 -56.28 -35.34 22.64
C PHE A 428 -56.73 -34.01 23.27
N PHE A 429 -56.18 -33.65 24.44
CA PHE A 429 -56.56 -32.42 25.14
C PHE A 429 -56.17 -31.16 24.37
N ARG A 430 -54.96 -31.12 23.78
CA ARG A 430 -54.53 -29.98 22.94
C ARG A 430 -55.34 -29.90 21.65
N LYS A 431 -55.70 -31.05 21.06
CA LYS A 431 -56.56 -31.14 19.89
C LYS A 431 -57.93 -30.51 20.15
N VAL A 432 -58.57 -30.88 21.26
CA VAL A 432 -59.86 -30.29 21.68
C VAL A 432 -59.72 -28.80 21.93
N PHE A 433 -58.72 -28.37 22.72
CA PHE A 433 -58.53 -26.96 23.06
C PHE A 433 -58.28 -26.07 21.81
N ARG A 434 -57.33 -26.46 20.94
CA ARG A 434 -56.99 -25.70 19.72
C ARG A 434 -58.14 -25.69 18.70
N THR A 435 -58.97 -26.74 18.66
CA THR A 435 -60.14 -26.80 17.77
C THR A 435 -61.28 -25.92 18.27
N VAL A 436 -61.51 -25.90 19.59
CA VAL A 436 -62.65 -25.24 20.23
C VAL A 436 -62.40 -23.75 20.46
N MET A 437 -61.16 -23.32 20.73
CA MET A 437 -60.88 -21.91 21.02
C MET A 437 -61.32 -20.90 19.93
N PRO A 438 -61.05 -21.15 18.63
CA PRO A 438 -61.56 -20.28 17.57
C PRO A 438 -63.09 -20.22 17.53
N LEU A 439 -63.77 -21.34 17.80
CA LEU A 439 -65.23 -21.40 17.89
C LEU A 439 -65.77 -20.63 19.10
N VAL A 440 -65.05 -20.66 20.23
CA VAL A 440 -65.38 -19.87 21.43
C VAL A 440 -65.25 -18.37 21.16
N ILE A 441 -64.24 -17.95 20.39
CA ILE A 441 -64.07 -16.53 20.00
C ILE A 441 -65.23 -16.08 19.11
N ILE A 442 -65.61 -16.90 18.12
CA ILE A 442 -66.75 -16.62 17.23
C ILE A 442 -68.05 -16.57 18.05
N ALA A 443 -68.32 -17.58 18.89
CA ALA A 443 -69.51 -17.64 19.72
C ALA A 443 -69.58 -16.50 20.73
N GLY A 444 -68.46 -16.15 21.37
CA GLY A 444 -68.35 -15.05 22.31
C GLY A 444 -68.68 -13.70 21.66
N PHE A 445 -68.23 -13.50 20.42
CA PHE A 445 -68.55 -12.29 19.65
C PHE A 445 -70.03 -12.24 19.23
N VAL A 446 -70.60 -13.38 18.81
CA VAL A 446 -72.03 -13.49 18.50
C VAL A 446 -72.90 -13.20 19.72
N ILE A 447 -72.54 -13.74 20.89
CA ILE A 447 -73.23 -13.48 22.16
C ILE A 447 -73.11 -12.01 22.55
N LEU A 448 -71.93 -11.41 22.43
CA LEU A 448 -71.71 -9.99 22.71
C LEU A 448 -72.63 -9.09 21.87
N VAL A 449 -72.72 -9.34 20.55
CA VAL A 449 -73.62 -8.58 19.67
C VAL A 449 -75.08 -8.89 19.97
N ALA A 450 -75.43 -10.13 20.29
CA ALA A 450 -76.79 -10.50 20.68
C ALA A 450 -77.25 -9.80 21.97
N VAL A 451 -76.34 -9.58 22.94
CA VAL A 451 -76.61 -8.83 24.18
C VAL A 451 -76.72 -7.32 23.93
N LEU A 452 -75.99 -6.79 22.93
CA LEU A 452 -76.04 -5.39 22.54
C LEU A 452 -77.28 -5.04 21.68
N LEU A 453 -77.97 -6.04 21.12
CA LEU A 453 -79.22 -5.85 20.40
C LEU A 453 -80.39 -5.76 21.40
N PRO A 454 -81.25 -4.73 21.34
CA PRO A 454 -82.40 -4.63 22.23
C PRO A 454 -83.32 -5.85 22.07
N THR A 455 -83.82 -6.39 23.18
CA THR A 455 -84.49 -7.70 23.31
C THR A 455 -85.84 -7.87 22.58
N GLY A 456 -86.17 -6.98 21.64
CA GLY A 456 -87.47 -6.94 20.94
C GLY A 456 -87.40 -6.84 19.42
N ILE A 457 -86.25 -7.13 18.80
CA ILE A 457 -86.14 -7.05 17.33
C ILE A 457 -86.58 -8.38 16.67
N PRO A 458 -87.40 -8.37 15.59
CA PRO A 458 -87.82 -9.58 14.87
C PRO A 458 -86.64 -10.42 14.34
N GLU A 459 -86.86 -11.75 14.27
CA GLU A 459 -85.88 -12.77 13.83
C GLU A 459 -85.11 -12.40 12.54
N LEU A 460 -85.74 -11.64 11.63
CA LEU A 460 -85.13 -11.18 10.39
C LEU A 460 -83.96 -10.22 10.61
N ALA A 461 -84.07 -9.32 11.58
CA ALA A 461 -83.00 -8.37 11.87
C ALA A 461 -81.88 -9.00 12.71
N PHE A 462 -82.19 -10.06 13.47
CA PHE A 462 -81.15 -10.92 14.05
C PHE A 462 -80.33 -11.57 12.93
N ILE A 463 -80.95 -12.08 11.85
CA ILE A 463 -80.20 -12.63 10.69
C ILE A 463 -79.35 -11.54 10.00
N ILE A 464 -79.90 -10.33 9.83
CA ILE A 464 -79.17 -9.20 9.21
C ILE A 464 -77.98 -8.75 10.06
N ALA A 465 -78.07 -8.82 11.40
CA ALA A 465 -76.94 -8.53 12.30
C ALA A 465 -75.99 -9.72 12.46
N ALA A 466 -76.50 -10.96 12.45
CA ALA A 466 -75.74 -12.18 12.69
C ALA A 466 -74.75 -12.47 11.56
N ILE A 467 -75.10 -12.22 10.30
CA ILE A 467 -74.19 -12.46 9.17
C ILE A 467 -72.91 -11.61 9.28
N PRO A 468 -72.96 -10.26 9.36
CA PRO A 468 -71.77 -9.43 9.59
C PRO A 468 -71.03 -9.79 10.89
N THR A 469 -71.77 -10.11 11.95
CA THR A 469 -71.18 -10.51 13.24
C THR A 469 -70.38 -11.79 13.14
N LEU A 470 -70.88 -12.78 12.40
CA LEU A 470 -70.20 -14.03 12.15
C LEU A 470 -68.94 -13.79 11.30
N PHE A 471 -69.01 -12.94 10.27
CA PHE A 471 -67.82 -12.54 9.50
C PHE A 471 -66.74 -11.86 10.36
N ILE A 472 -67.13 -10.93 11.24
CA ILE A 472 -66.19 -10.25 12.16
C ILE A 472 -65.66 -11.24 13.20
N GLY A 473 -66.50 -12.12 13.74
CA GLY A 473 -66.12 -13.17 14.68
C GLY A 473 -65.09 -14.13 14.09
N ILE A 474 -65.29 -14.54 12.83
CA ILE A 474 -64.30 -15.36 12.11
C ILE A 474 -63.02 -14.54 11.85
N ALA A 475 -63.11 -13.27 11.45
CA ALA A 475 -61.92 -12.43 11.25
C ALA A 475 -61.10 -12.27 12.54
N LEU A 476 -61.76 -12.13 13.69
CA LEU A 476 -61.12 -12.10 15.02
C LEU A 476 -60.49 -13.45 15.35
N ALA A 477 -61.15 -14.56 15.06
CA ALA A 477 -60.59 -15.90 15.23
C ALA A 477 -59.35 -16.12 14.33
N THR A 478 -59.38 -15.64 13.09
CA THR A 478 -58.21 -15.62 12.21
C THR A 478 -57.08 -14.81 12.83
N LYS A 479 -57.37 -13.58 13.31
CA LYS A 479 -56.37 -12.72 13.95
C LYS A 479 -55.76 -13.39 15.18
N TYR A 480 -56.58 -14.06 15.99
CA TYR A 480 -56.12 -14.85 17.13
C TYR A 480 -55.14 -15.96 16.69
N VAL A 481 -55.49 -16.76 15.67
CA VAL A 481 -54.60 -17.83 15.17
C VAL A 481 -53.28 -17.25 14.65
N THR A 482 -53.34 -16.16 13.87
CA THR A 482 -52.12 -15.51 13.36
C THR A 482 -51.25 -14.95 14.47
N TRP A 483 -51.86 -14.34 15.49
CA TRP A 483 -51.14 -13.78 16.63
C TRP A 483 -50.54 -14.89 17.49
N LYS A 484 -51.29 -15.96 17.79
CA LYS A 484 -50.80 -17.14 18.50
C LYS A 484 -49.61 -17.76 17.78
N ASN A 485 -49.69 -17.96 16.46
CA ASN A 485 -48.62 -18.59 15.69
C ASN A 485 -47.39 -17.68 15.62
N SER A 486 -47.57 -16.37 15.43
CA SER A 486 -46.49 -15.38 15.50
C SER A 486 -45.84 -15.33 16.89
N LEU A 487 -46.62 -15.38 17.97
CA LEU A 487 -46.10 -15.42 19.33
C LEU A 487 -45.35 -16.73 19.61
N SER A 488 -45.86 -17.86 19.13
CA SER A 488 -45.19 -19.17 19.24
C SER A 488 -43.85 -19.16 18.52
N GLN A 489 -43.80 -18.59 17.32
CA GLN A 489 -42.57 -18.46 16.55
C GLN A 489 -41.60 -17.48 17.22
N PHE A 490 -42.08 -16.33 17.68
CA PHE A 490 -41.27 -15.36 18.43
C PHE A 490 -40.67 -15.96 19.70
N LEU A 491 -41.46 -16.71 20.49
CA LEU A 491 -40.97 -17.38 21.70
C LEU A 491 -39.96 -18.48 21.37
N TYR A 492 -40.18 -19.20 20.27
CA TYR A 492 -39.24 -20.22 19.77
C TYR A 492 -37.91 -19.58 19.35
N GLU A 493 -37.95 -18.53 18.55
CA GLU A 493 -36.78 -17.76 18.12
C GLU A 493 -36.06 -17.11 19.32
N TRP A 494 -36.81 -16.55 20.27
CA TRP A 494 -36.26 -15.96 21.49
C TRP A 494 -35.55 -17.00 22.37
N TYR A 495 -36.12 -18.19 22.53
CA TYR A 495 -35.51 -19.28 23.30
C TYR A 495 -34.17 -19.74 22.71
N TYR A 496 -34.06 -19.78 21.38
CA TYR A 496 -32.83 -20.19 20.69
C TYR A 496 -31.87 -19.04 20.37
N GLY A 497 -32.25 -17.78 20.60
CA GLY A 497 -31.40 -16.61 20.37
C GLY A 497 -31.48 -16.00 18.95
N GLY A 498 -32.49 -16.38 18.16
CA GLY A 498 -32.80 -15.78 16.85
C GLY A 498 -33.35 -16.78 15.82
N PRO A 499 -33.80 -16.29 14.65
CA PRO A 499 -34.44 -17.11 13.61
C PRO A 499 -33.51 -18.13 12.94
N PHE A 500 -32.19 -17.95 13.03
CA PHE A 500 -31.19 -18.86 12.46
C PHE A 500 -30.40 -19.62 13.53
N ALA A 501 -30.69 -19.40 14.81
CA ALA A 501 -30.08 -20.13 15.92
C ALA A 501 -30.88 -21.38 16.32
N THR A 502 -31.98 -21.64 15.60
CA THR A 502 -32.84 -22.80 15.81
C THR A 502 -32.16 -24.09 15.32
N PRO A 503 -32.57 -25.27 15.85
CA PRO A 503 -32.00 -26.55 15.44
C PRO A 503 -32.07 -26.84 13.94
N GLU A 504 -33.01 -26.26 13.20
CA GLU A 504 -33.12 -26.44 11.75
C GLU A 504 -31.99 -25.75 10.96
N PHE A 505 -31.31 -24.79 11.58
CA PHE A 505 -30.19 -24.06 10.99
C PHE A 505 -28.86 -24.29 11.71
N ALA A 506 -28.82 -25.13 12.75
CA ALA A 506 -27.60 -25.45 13.47
C ALA A 506 -26.71 -26.41 12.67
N VAL A 507 -25.40 -26.43 12.94
CA VAL A 507 -24.51 -27.46 12.39
C VAL A 507 -24.86 -28.81 13.00
N ASN A 508 -24.99 -29.84 12.16
CA ASN A 508 -25.26 -31.21 12.58
C ASN A 508 -24.09 -32.15 12.25
N GLU A 509 -24.14 -33.38 12.76
CA GLU A 509 -23.09 -34.38 12.59
C GLU A 509 -22.78 -34.66 11.11
N ARG A 510 -23.79 -34.66 10.25
CA ARG A 510 -23.63 -34.87 8.81
C ARG A 510 -22.82 -33.77 8.14
N MET A 511 -23.04 -32.52 8.51
CA MET A 511 -22.23 -31.40 8.00
C MET A 511 -20.79 -31.51 8.48
N ILE A 512 -20.55 -31.93 9.72
CA ILE A 512 -19.20 -32.18 10.25
C ILE A 512 -18.53 -33.32 9.48
N GLU A 513 -19.24 -34.41 9.19
CA GLU A 513 -18.77 -35.52 8.37
C GLU A 513 -18.45 -35.07 6.94
N THR A 514 -19.27 -34.18 6.37
CA THR A 514 -19.13 -33.67 5.00
C THR A 514 -17.95 -32.71 4.83
N PHE A 515 -17.71 -31.82 5.80
CA PHE A 515 -16.70 -30.76 5.71
C PHE A 515 -15.47 -31.01 6.60
N GLY A 516 -15.45 -32.13 7.33
CA GLY A 516 -14.33 -32.64 8.12
C GLY A 516 -14.21 -32.03 9.53
N THR A 517 -14.58 -30.77 9.74
CA THR A 517 -14.51 -30.09 11.04
C THR A 517 -15.75 -29.27 11.34
N SER A 518 -16.04 -29.06 12.63
CA SER A 518 -17.14 -28.20 13.07
C SER A 518 -16.94 -26.75 12.64
N GLU A 519 -15.71 -26.25 12.62
CA GLU A 519 -15.38 -24.88 12.20
C GLU A 519 -15.71 -24.64 10.71
N ARG A 520 -15.35 -25.58 9.83
CA ARG A 520 -15.68 -25.49 8.39
C ARG A 520 -17.18 -25.61 8.13
N ALA A 521 -17.86 -26.52 8.83
CA ALA A 521 -19.30 -26.64 8.74
C ALA A 521 -20.03 -25.36 9.19
N GLU A 522 -19.50 -24.70 10.23
CA GLU A 522 -20.00 -23.43 10.74
C GLU A 522 -19.74 -22.27 9.75
N GLU A 523 -18.59 -22.28 9.07
CA GLU A 523 -18.29 -21.33 8.00
C GLU A 523 -19.31 -21.45 6.85
N ILE A 524 -19.58 -22.67 6.36
CA ILE A 524 -20.60 -22.92 5.34
C ILE A 524 -22.00 -22.50 5.81
N ARG A 525 -22.38 -22.84 7.05
CA ARG A 525 -23.63 -22.38 7.68
C ARG A 525 -23.73 -20.85 7.63
N SER A 526 -22.67 -20.15 8.04
CA SER A 526 -22.66 -18.69 8.09
C SER A 526 -22.84 -18.05 6.72
N ILE A 527 -22.25 -18.63 5.66
CA ILE A 527 -22.40 -18.18 4.28
C ILE A 527 -23.85 -18.35 3.82
N TYR A 528 -24.45 -19.53 4.02
CA TYR A 528 -25.85 -19.77 3.63
C TYR A 528 -26.84 -18.86 4.37
N ILE A 529 -26.65 -18.67 5.68
CA ILE A 529 -27.49 -17.74 6.46
C ILE A 529 -27.36 -16.31 5.91
N SER A 530 -26.14 -15.87 5.61
CA SER A 530 -25.92 -14.51 5.07
C SER A 530 -26.60 -14.29 3.71
N GLU A 531 -26.61 -15.31 2.84
CA GLU A 531 -27.31 -15.23 1.54
C GLU A 531 -28.83 -15.20 1.70
N ILE A 532 -29.38 -16.00 2.63
CA ILE A 532 -30.81 -16.01 2.94
C ILE A 532 -31.24 -14.66 3.52
N GLN A 533 -30.45 -14.11 4.45
CA GLN A 533 -30.68 -12.77 5.01
C GLN A 533 -30.65 -11.71 3.93
N ARG A 534 -29.68 -11.75 3.00
CA ARG A 534 -29.63 -10.82 1.88
C ARG A 534 -30.88 -10.86 1.00
N CYS A 535 -31.43 -12.06 0.76
CA CYS A 535 -32.69 -12.21 0.03
C CYS A 535 -33.87 -11.62 0.81
N ASN A 536 -33.89 -11.77 2.14
CA ASN A 536 -34.92 -11.19 3.01
C ASN A 536 -34.84 -9.65 3.00
N ASP A 537 -33.65 -9.07 3.11
CA ASP A 537 -33.45 -7.62 3.09
C ASP A 537 -33.90 -7.02 1.74
N GLN A 538 -33.60 -7.71 0.64
CA GLN A 538 -34.10 -7.34 -0.69
C GLN A 538 -35.62 -7.42 -0.77
N GLU A 539 -36.24 -8.48 -0.24
CA GLU A 539 -37.69 -8.63 -0.22
C GLU A 539 -38.36 -7.55 0.64
N ASP A 540 -37.76 -7.15 1.76
CA ASP A 540 -38.28 -6.05 2.59
C ASP A 540 -38.18 -4.70 1.86
N SER A 541 -37.12 -4.48 1.08
CA SER A 541 -37.01 -3.30 0.21
C SER A 541 -38.07 -3.27 -0.90
N PHE A 542 -38.45 -4.43 -1.44
CA PHE A 542 -39.53 -4.55 -2.42
C PHE A 542 -40.91 -4.36 -1.78
N LYS A 543 -41.16 -4.94 -0.60
CA LYS A 543 -42.41 -4.78 0.16
C LYS A 543 -42.65 -3.33 0.58
N ALA A 544 -41.60 -2.61 0.96
CA ALA A 544 -41.70 -1.18 1.28
C ALA A 544 -42.20 -0.34 0.09
N ASN A 545 -41.97 -0.81 -1.14
CA ASN A 545 -42.32 -0.14 -2.39
C ASN A 545 -43.39 -0.88 -3.22
N GLU A 546 -44.15 -1.79 -2.59
CA GLU A 546 -45.00 -2.78 -3.28
C GLU A 546 -46.05 -2.14 -4.22
N SER A 547 -46.51 -0.92 -3.94
CA SER A 547 -47.46 -0.17 -4.77
C SER A 547 -46.86 0.48 -6.02
N HIS A 548 -45.53 0.49 -6.19
CA HIS A 548 -44.84 1.25 -7.24
C HIS A 548 -43.81 0.43 -8.05
N LEU A 549 -43.81 -0.90 -7.93
CA LEU A 549 -42.87 -1.76 -8.67
C LEU A 549 -43.20 -1.78 -10.17
N ASN A 550 -42.20 -1.45 -11.02
CA ASN A 550 -42.30 -1.60 -12.47
C ASN A 550 -42.14 -3.08 -12.91
N SER A 551 -42.33 -3.41 -14.19
CA SER A 551 -42.25 -4.78 -14.70
C SER A 551 -40.89 -5.44 -14.47
N ASP A 552 -39.81 -4.66 -14.53
CA ASP A 552 -38.44 -5.16 -14.36
C ASP A 552 -38.18 -5.46 -12.87
N GLN A 553 -38.62 -4.59 -11.97
CA GLN A 553 -38.55 -4.77 -10.52
C GLN A 553 -39.44 -5.91 -10.04
N GLN A 554 -40.59 -6.15 -10.68
CA GLN A 554 -41.43 -7.32 -10.39
C GLN A 554 -40.71 -8.62 -10.77
N LYS A 555 -39.98 -8.61 -11.89
CA LYS A 555 -39.15 -9.74 -12.29
C LYS A 555 -37.97 -9.94 -11.32
N GLU A 556 -37.27 -8.87 -10.93
CA GLU A 556 -36.19 -8.95 -9.93
C GLU A 556 -36.68 -9.48 -8.57
N ARG A 557 -37.89 -9.06 -8.14
CA ARG A 557 -38.51 -9.61 -6.93
C ARG A 557 -38.80 -11.11 -7.06
N GLN A 558 -39.35 -11.53 -8.21
CA GLN A 558 -39.61 -12.95 -8.47
C GLN A 558 -38.31 -13.76 -8.47
N ASP A 559 -37.27 -13.27 -9.16
CA ASP A 559 -35.94 -13.90 -9.20
C ASP A 559 -35.32 -14.00 -7.79
N ASN A 560 -35.50 -12.98 -6.93
CA ASN A 560 -35.07 -13.00 -5.52
C ASN A 560 -35.83 -14.05 -4.68
N LEU A 561 -37.15 -14.15 -4.86
CA LEU A 561 -37.96 -15.16 -4.16
C LEU A 561 -37.59 -16.59 -4.58
N ASP A 562 -37.37 -16.80 -5.87
CA ASP A 562 -36.93 -18.08 -6.42
C ASP A 562 -35.53 -18.44 -5.90
N ARG A 563 -34.61 -17.46 -5.84
CA ARG A 563 -33.28 -17.65 -5.25
C ARG A 563 -33.35 -18.03 -3.77
N ARG A 564 -34.17 -17.34 -2.98
CA ARG A 564 -34.38 -17.65 -1.56
C ARG A 564 -34.90 -19.07 -1.37
N LEU A 565 -35.83 -19.51 -2.23
CA LEU A 565 -36.36 -20.87 -2.18
C LEU A 565 -35.27 -21.91 -2.52
N ILE A 566 -34.47 -21.67 -3.56
CA ILE A 566 -33.34 -22.54 -3.92
C ILE A 566 -32.36 -22.68 -2.75
N LEU A 567 -31.97 -21.58 -2.10
CA LEU A 567 -31.07 -21.62 -0.94
C LEU A 567 -31.61 -22.47 0.22
N LEU A 568 -32.92 -22.40 0.48
CA LEU A 568 -33.57 -23.22 1.52
C LEU A 568 -33.63 -24.70 1.14
N LEU A 569 -33.81 -25.01 -0.14
CA LEU A 569 -33.78 -26.39 -0.65
C LEU A 569 -32.36 -26.96 -0.63
N GLU A 570 -31.35 -26.17 -1.01
CA GLU A 570 -29.94 -26.53 -0.90
C GLU A 570 -29.55 -26.76 0.58
N TRP A 571 -29.98 -25.87 1.49
CA TRP A 571 -29.79 -26.06 2.93
C TRP A 571 -30.41 -27.37 3.42
N TYR A 572 -31.63 -27.70 2.97
CA TYR A 572 -32.26 -28.99 3.30
C TYR A 572 -31.45 -30.17 2.75
N ASP A 573 -30.95 -30.09 1.52
CA ASP A 573 -30.13 -31.14 0.90
C ASP A 573 -28.83 -31.38 1.68
N ILE A 574 -28.18 -30.30 2.15
CA ILE A 574 -26.97 -30.32 2.97
C ILE A 574 -27.27 -30.86 4.39
N HIS A 575 -28.22 -30.24 5.07
CA HIS A 575 -28.47 -30.48 6.50
C HIS A 575 -29.30 -31.75 6.74
N SER A 576 -30.42 -31.94 6.04
CA SER A 576 -31.49 -32.85 6.49
C SER A 576 -31.77 -34.03 5.53
N ASN A 577 -31.30 -33.97 4.28
CA ASN A 577 -31.59 -35.00 3.28
C ASN A 577 -30.63 -36.21 3.39
N SER A 578 -30.89 -37.12 4.33
CA SER A 578 -30.08 -38.32 4.58
C SER A 578 -29.87 -39.25 3.38
N ASN A 579 -30.61 -39.06 2.28
CA ASN A 579 -30.52 -39.89 1.07
C ASN A 579 -29.50 -39.35 0.05
N LEU A 580 -28.93 -38.17 0.29
CA LEU A 580 -27.88 -37.59 -0.57
C LEU A 580 -26.49 -38.04 -0.10
N ALA A 581 -25.65 -38.48 -1.02
CA ALA A 581 -24.27 -38.83 -0.70
C ALA A 581 -23.43 -37.57 -0.39
N VAL A 582 -22.41 -37.72 0.47
CA VAL A 582 -21.57 -36.63 1.00
C VAL A 582 -20.80 -35.88 -0.10
N ASP A 583 -20.34 -36.59 -1.12
CA ASP A 583 -19.70 -36.04 -2.31
C ASP A 583 -20.64 -35.11 -3.11
N ILE A 584 -21.92 -35.49 -3.24
CA ILE A 584 -22.93 -34.65 -3.90
C ILE A 584 -23.19 -33.38 -3.09
N VAL A 585 -23.20 -33.47 -1.75
CA VAL A 585 -23.34 -32.30 -0.87
C VAL A 585 -22.19 -31.31 -1.08
N GLN A 586 -20.96 -31.80 -1.21
CA GLN A 586 -19.79 -30.95 -1.49
C GLN A 586 -19.94 -30.23 -2.84
N VAL A 587 -20.39 -30.92 -3.90
CA VAL A 587 -20.60 -30.31 -5.22
C VAL A 587 -21.70 -29.23 -5.21
N ILE A 588 -22.77 -29.43 -4.45
CA ILE A 588 -23.83 -28.40 -4.27
C ILE A 588 -23.23 -27.14 -3.64
N VAL A 589 -22.47 -27.29 -2.55
CA VAL A 589 -21.82 -26.16 -1.89
C VAL A 589 -20.78 -25.51 -2.79
N GLU A 590 -19.99 -26.28 -3.53
CA GLU A 590 -19.00 -25.78 -4.48
C GLU A 590 -19.65 -24.93 -5.58
N LYS A 591 -20.76 -25.40 -6.18
CA LYS A 591 -21.53 -24.60 -7.15
C LYS A 591 -21.98 -23.29 -6.51
N GLN A 592 -22.53 -23.34 -5.30
CA GLN A 592 -23.06 -22.18 -4.62
C GLN A 592 -21.97 -21.14 -4.31
N LEU A 593 -20.82 -21.57 -3.77
CA LEU A 593 -19.69 -20.68 -3.51
C LEU A 593 -19.12 -20.08 -4.80
N THR A 594 -19.06 -20.88 -5.89
CA THR A 594 -18.65 -20.39 -7.20
C THR A 594 -19.61 -19.34 -7.75
N GLN A 595 -20.92 -19.53 -7.59
CA GLN A 595 -21.94 -18.54 -7.97
C GLN A 595 -21.83 -17.26 -7.15
N ILE A 596 -21.60 -17.37 -5.84
CA ILE A 596 -21.34 -16.22 -4.95
C ILE A 596 -20.11 -15.46 -5.43
N GLY A 597 -19.02 -16.17 -5.74
CA GLY A 597 -17.77 -15.55 -6.22
C GLY A 597 -17.93 -14.86 -7.57
N ASN A 598 -18.57 -15.51 -8.55
CA ASN A 598 -18.85 -14.91 -9.87
C ASN A 598 -19.71 -13.65 -9.74
N ALA A 599 -20.84 -13.74 -9.04
CA ALA A 599 -21.77 -12.61 -8.88
C ALA A 599 -21.13 -11.48 -8.06
N GLY A 600 -20.39 -11.80 -7.00
CA GLY A 600 -19.69 -10.83 -6.18
C GLY A 600 -18.58 -10.11 -6.95
N SER A 601 -17.76 -10.85 -7.72
CA SER A 601 -16.70 -10.26 -8.56
C SER A 601 -17.26 -9.27 -9.59
N GLN A 602 -18.35 -9.65 -10.28
CA GLN A 602 -19.04 -8.75 -11.21
C GLN A 602 -19.63 -7.53 -10.51
N ALA A 603 -20.19 -7.69 -9.31
CA ALA A 603 -20.71 -6.57 -8.51
C ALA A 603 -19.59 -5.62 -8.06
N VAL A 604 -18.42 -6.14 -7.68
CA VAL A 604 -17.22 -5.35 -7.35
C VAL A 604 -16.80 -4.52 -8.57
N GLN A 605 -16.65 -5.15 -9.74
CA GLN A 605 -16.27 -4.44 -10.97
C GLN A 605 -17.28 -3.36 -11.35
N LYS A 606 -18.59 -3.66 -11.27
CA LYS A 606 -19.65 -2.69 -11.57
C LYS A 606 -19.62 -1.50 -10.61
N SER A 607 -19.38 -1.74 -9.33
CA SER A 607 -19.32 -0.69 -8.30
C SER A 607 -18.07 0.18 -8.44
N LEU A 608 -16.92 -0.42 -8.75
CA LEU A 608 -15.68 0.28 -9.05
C LEU A 608 -15.75 1.12 -10.33
N ASN A 609 -16.53 0.70 -11.33
CA ASN A 609 -16.79 1.50 -12.54
C ASN A 609 -17.90 2.55 -12.35
N GLY A 610 -18.62 2.49 -11.23
CA GLY A 610 -19.78 3.33 -10.92
C GLY A 610 -19.47 4.52 -10.02
N GLU A 611 -20.42 4.85 -9.13
CA GLU A 611 -20.31 5.98 -8.20
C GLU A 611 -19.23 5.77 -7.13
N GLU A 612 -19.07 4.56 -6.61
CA GLU A 612 -18.08 4.28 -5.57
C GLU A 612 -16.65 4.46 -6.08
N GLY A 613 -16.35 4.04 -7.31
CA GLY A 613 -15.05 4.28 -7.93
C GLY A 613 -14.68 5.76 -8.08
N ARG A 614 -15.69 6.63 -8.31
CA ARG A 614 -15.50 8.09 -8.35
C ARG A 614 -15.27 8.65 -6.95
N GLU A 615 -15.96 8.13 -5.95
CA GLU A 615 -15.77 8.53 -4.55
C GLU A 615 -14.37 8.12 -4.04
N ILE A 616 -13.88 6.92 -4.39
CA ILE A 616 -12.48 6.51 -4.11
C ILE A 616 -11.50 7.53 -4.70
N THR A 617 -11.64 7.87 -5.99
CA THR A 617 -10.78 8.87 -6.66
C THR A 617 -10.83 10.23 -5.96
N LYS A 618 -12.02 10.70 -5.59
CA LYS A 618 -12.20 11.98 -4.89
C LYS A 618 -11.51 11.99 -3.52
N ARG A 619 -11.60 10.90 -2.75
CA ARG A 619 -10.96 10.79 -1.43
C ARG A 619 -9.44 10.70 -1.52
N VAL A 620 -8.93 9.93 -2.48
CA VAL A 620 -7.49 9.91 -2.75
C VAL A 620 -7.01 11.30 -3.16
N HIS A 621 -7.79 12.03 -3.97
CA HIS A 621 -7.49 13.42 -4.30
C HIS A 621 -7.47 14.34 -3.07
N GLU A 622 -8.44 14.23 -2.16
CA GLU A 622 -8.45 14.98 -0.89
C GLU A 622 -7.23 14.67 -0.01
N LEU A 623 -6.83 13.40 0.05
CA LEU A 623 -5.63 12.96 0.78
C LEU A 623 -4.36 13.52 0.16
N VAL A 624 -4.18 13.37 -1.15
CA VAL A 624 -3.01 13.88 -1.85
C VAL A 624 -2.97 15.40 -1.82
N LYS A 625 -4.13 16.08 -1.80
CA LYS A 625 -4.17 17.53 -1.60
C LYS A 625 -3.57 17.94 -0.25
N ARG A 626 -3.86 17.22 0.83
CA ARG A 626 -3.20 17.45 2.14
C ARG A 626 -1.70 17.21 2.07
N LEU A 627 -1.27 16.12 1.42
CA LEU A 627 0.15 15.85 1.19
C LEU A 627 0.82 16.98 0.41
N LYS A 628 0.17 17.52 -0.63
CA LYS A 628 0.69 18.66 -1.39
C LYS A 628 0.79 19.92 -0.54
N ASP A 629 -0.19 20.21 0.30
CA ASP A 629 -0.17 21.38 1.17
C ASP A 629 0.94 21.28 2.24
N ASN A 630 1.26 20.07 2.68
CA ASN A 630 2.29 19.78 3.68
C ASN A 630 3.71 19.70 3.08
N LEU A 631 3.88 19.03 1.93
CA LEU A 631 5.18 18.74 1.32
C LEU A 631 5.60 19.73 0.22
N SER A 632 4.69 20.58 -0.27
CA SER A 632 5.08 21.61 -1.23
C SER A 632 5.73 22.78 -0.51
N PRO A 633 6.88 23.30 -0.99
CA PRO A 633 7.46 24.51 -0.44
C PRO A 633 6.44 25.65 -0.54
N ARG A 634 6.13 26.31 0.58
CA ARG A 634 5.51 27.64 0.54
C ARG A 634 6.51 28.52 -0.21
N THR A 635 6.13 28.99 -1.39
CA THR A 635 6.98 29.83 -2.25
C THR A 635 7.54 30.99 -1.46
N VAL A 636 8.78 30.85 -1.00
CA VAL A 636 9.68 31.96 -0.72
C VAL A 636 10.59 32.00 -1.94
N PRO A 637 10.59 33.10 -2.71
CA PRO A 637 11.44 33.20 -3.89
C PRO A 637 12.91 33.11 -3.44
N LEU A 638 13.58 32.00 -3.78
CA LEU A 638 15.02 31.91 -3.71
C LEU A 638 15.59 32.73 -4.87
N VAL A 639 16.05 33.94 -4.56
CA VAL A 639 17.06 34.61 -5.37
C VAL A 639 18.37 33.89 -5.09
N LEU A 640 18.72 32.94 -5.97
CA LEU A 640 20.05 32.36 -6.04
C LEU A 640 20.96 33.34 -6.80
N ASP A 641 21.46 34.35 -6.09
CA ASP A 641 22.67 35.07 -6.48
C ASP A 641 23.77 34.64 -5.50
N LEU A 642 24.52 33.61 -5.87
CA LEU A 642 25.75 33.25 -5.20
C LEU A 642 26.79 32.79 -6.21
N GLU A 643 27.08 33.67 -7.17
CA GLU A 643 28.42 33.79 -7.74
C GLU A 643 28.83 35.26 -7.83
N SER A 644 30.05 35.54 -7.37
CA SER A 644 30.86 36.77 -7.50
C SER A 644 30.66 37.93 -6.50
N GLY A 645 31.53 38.00 -5.47
CA GLY A 645 31.78 39.24 -4.69
C GLY A 645 32.44 39.02 -3.32
N PRO A 646 33.36 39.89 -2.84
CA PRO A 646 34.39 39.53 -1.86
C PRO A 646 33.92 39.48 -0.40
N ARG A 647 34.63 38.64 0.37
CA ARG A 647 34.63 38.47 1.84
C ARG A 647 34.12 39.69 2.62
N ARG A 648 33.02 39.49 3.36
CA ARG A 648 32.78 40.17 4.63
C ARG A 648 32.94 39.14 5.75
N GLU A 649 33.94 39.39 6.59
CA GLU A 649 34.12 38.69 7.86
C GLU A 649 32.86 38.88 8.72
N MET A 650 32.23 37.77 9.11
CA MET A 650 31.35 37.73 10.28
C MET A 650 31.80 36.57 11.19
N PRO A 651 31.66 36.73 12.52
CA PRO A 651 32.38 35.93 13.50
C PRO A 651 31.74 34.54 13.68
N GLU A 652 32.59 33.54 13.90
CA GLU A 652 32.21 32.18 14.29
C GLU A 652 31.35 32.16 15.57
N PRO A 653 30.33 31.29 15.65
CA PRO A 653 29.76 30.90 16.92
C PRO A 653 30.70 29.88 17.59
N VAL A 654 31.19 30.22 18.78
CA VAL A 654 31.97 29.33 19.64
C VAL A 654 31.10 28.13 20.04
N ILE A 655 31.39 26.95 19.50
CA ILE A 655 30.90 25.67 20.04
C ILE A 655 32.07 25.01 20.75
N ALA A 656 31.95 24.92 22.07
CA ALA A 656 32.96 24.38 22.97
C ALA A 656 33.15 22.86 22.74
N ALA A 657 34.38 22.47 22.42
CA ALA A 657 34.84 21.10 22.54
C ALA A 657 35.15 20.74 24.00
N ARG A 658 34.74 19.54 24.45
CA ARG A 658 35.48 18.62 25.33
C ARG A 658 34.63 17.40 25.71
N ARG A 659 34.93 16.23 25.16
CA ARG A 659 34.72 14.93 25.82
C ARG A 659 36.10 14.33 26.09
N PRO A 660 36.46 13.98 27.33
CA PRO A 660 37.66 13.21 27.61
C PRO A 660 37.37 11.71 27.44
N THR A 661 38.32 11.04 26.79
CA THR A 661 38.52 9.60 26.79
C THR A 661 38.75 9.08 28.21
N GLN A 662 38.13 7.94 28.56
CA GLN A 662 38.57 7.12 29.70
C GLN A 662 38.76 5.65 29.26
N PRO A 663 39.77 4.96 29.82
CA PRO A 663 40.19 3.64 29.38
C PRO A 663 39.54 2.50 30.18
N THR A 664 39.56 1.33 29.55
CA THR A 664 39.16 0.00 30.03
C THR A 664 39.84 -0.39 31.36
N ALA A 665 39.07 -0.89 32.32
CA ALA A 665 39.56 -1.74 33.40
C ALA A 665 38.50 -2.80 33.79
N ILE A 666 38.95 -4.05 33.73
CA ILE A 666 38.28 -5.28 34.16
C ILE A 666 38.42 -5.41 35.69
N SER A 667 37.35 -5.77 36.42
CA SER A 667 37.38 -6.80 37.50
C SER A 667 36.04 -6.92 38.25
N ALA A 668 35.47 -8.12 38.16
CA ALA A 668 34.93 -9.01 39.21
C ALA A 668 33.97 -8.54 40.33
N HIS A 669 32.87 -9.32 40.42
CA HIS A 669 32.14 -9.83 41.59
C HIS A 669 31.52 -8.85 42.60
N ALA A 670 30.18 -8.91 42.74
CA ALA A 670 29.53 -9.68 43.82
C ALA A 670 27.99 -9.56 43.74
N PHE A 671 27.31 -10.73 43.79
CA PHE A 671 25.89 -10.85 44.16
C PHE A 671 25.70 -10.52 45.66
N PRO A 672 24.45 -10.24 46.06
CA PRO A 672 23.83 -11.20 46.98
C PRO A 672 22.36 -11.54 46.64
N THR A 673 22.10 -12.85 46.60
CA THR A 673 20.91 -13.57 47.07
C THR A 673 20.65 -13.24 48.57
N GLN A 674 19.48 -13.38 49.23
CA GLN A 674 18.33 -14.26 49.12
C GLN A 674 17.24 -13.83 50.14
N ASP A 675 16.09 -14.52 50.08
CA ASP A 675 15.02 -14.72 51.10
C ASP A 675 13.86 -13.71 51.13
N GLY A 676 12.57 -14.10 51.03
CA GLY A 676 11.95 -15.43 50.93
C GLY A 676 10.43 -15.37 51.23
N LEU A 677 9.74 -16.44 50.83
CA LEU A 677 8.40 -16.93 51.23
C LEU A 677 7.12 -16.46 50.49
N GLU A 678 6.76 -17.36 49.55
CA GLU A 678 5.45 -17.94 49.20
C GLU A 678 4.22 -17.67 50.09
N LEU A 679 3.07 -17.46 49.44
CA LEU A 679 1.90 -18.37 49.47
C LEU A 679 0.86 -17.88 48.45
N GLY A 680 0.35 -18.80 47.63
CA GLY A 680 -0.56 -18.52 46.52
C GLY A 680 -2.01 -18.33 46.93
N ASP A 681 -2.83 -17.91 45.97
CA ASP A 681 -4.21 -18.41 45.84
C ASP A 681 -4.72 -18.15 44.42
N GLU A 682 -5.43 -19.14 43.88
CA GLU A 682 -6.18 -19.07 42.63
C GLU A 682 -7.46 -18.26 42.84
N GLY A 683 -7.87 -17.48 41.84
CA GLY A 683 -9.10 -16.69 41.94
C GLY A 683 -9.56 -16.12 40.61
N VAL A 684 -10.41 -16.90 39.94
CA VAL A 684 -11.26 -16.50 38.81
C VAL A 684 -12.34 -15.51 39.29
N ASN A 685 -12.62 -14.47 38.48
CA ASN A 685 -13.90 -13.79 38.23
C ASN A 685 -13.62 -12.35 37.78
N GLU A 686 -13.95 -11.98 36.55
CA GLU A 686 -15.25 -11.39 36.17
C GLU A 686 -15.51 -10.06 36.88
N GLU A 687 -15.22 -8.95 36.19
CA GLU A 687 -15.86 -7.66 36.43
C GLU A 687 -16.32 -7.08 35.08
N GLU A 688 -17.63 -7.22 34.83
CA GLU A 688 -18.42 -6.15 34.23
C GLU A 688 -18.21 -4.87 35.04
N GLU A 689 -17.94 -3.74 34.40
CA GLU A 689 -18.69 -2.53 34.77
C GLU A 689 -18.75 -1.48 33.67
N ASN A 690 -19.98 -0.98 33.52
CA ASN A 690 -20.46 0.06 32.65
C ASN A 690 -19.86 1.44 33.00
N PRO A 691 -20.02 2.45 32.12
CA PRO A 691 -19.32 3.71 32.16
C PRO A 691 -20.00 4.72 33.08
N SER A 692 -19.23 5.61 33.69
CA SER A 692 -19.42 7.07 33.65
C SER A 692 -18.68 7.76 34.79
N SER A 693 -17.81 8.72 34.45
CA SER A 693 -17.66 9.97 35.20
C SER A 693 -16.75 10.94 34.43
N HIS A 694 -17.38 11.93 33.81
CA HIS A 694 -16.73 13.12 33.29
C HIS A 694 -16.04 13.91 34.42
N ARG A 695 -14.76 14.26 34.24
CA ARG A 695 -14.24 15.52 34.77
C ARG A 695 -13.28 16.18 33.77
N LEU A 696 -13.71 17.36 33.35
CA LEU A 696 -13.11 18.27 32.37
C LEU A 696 -11.76 18.81 32.86
N LEU A 697 -10.74 18.73 32.00
CA LEU A 697 -9.66 19.71 31.94
C LEU A 697 -9.48 20.12 30.47
N ARG A 698 -9.95 21.33 30.18
CA ARG A 698 -9.78 22.03 28.91
C ARG A 698 -8.30 22.39 28.73
N THR A 699 -7.66 21.78 27.75
CA THR A 699 -6.56 22.39 27.01
C THR A 699 -6.86 22.25 25.52
N SER A 700 -6.65 23.33 24.78
CA SER A 700 -7.07 23.55 23.41
C SER A 700 -6.42 22.55 22.45
N SER A 701 -7.14 21.48 22.09
CA SER A 701 -6.85 20.66 20.92
C SER A 701 -7.63 21.19 19.72
N ARG A 702 -6.87 21.49 18.68
CA ARG A 702 -7.35 21.75 17.32
C ARG A 702 -8.16 20.51 16.89
N ALA A 703 -9.35 20.75 16.37
CA ALA A 703 -10.36 19.74 16.05
C ALA A 703 -9.80 18.48 15.35
N SER A 704 -9.66 17.41 16.12
CA SER A 704 -9.69 16.04 15.62
C SER A 704 -11.14 15.73 15.27
N ALA A 705 -11.50 15.94 14.00
CA ALA A 705 -12.72 15.37 13.46
C ALA A 705 -12.48 13.87 13.36
N HIS A 706 -13.22 13.09 14.15
CA HIS A 706 -13.35 11.64 13.95
C HIS A 706 -13.66 11.37 12.48
N SER A 707 -12.71 10.78 11.75
CA SER A 707 -12.99 10.21 10.44
C SER A 707 -13.61 8.83 10.69
N PRO A 708 -14.92 8.63 10.44
CA PRO A 708 -15.50 7.29 10.53
C PRO A 708 -14.84 6.41 9.45
N HIS A 709 -14.84 5.09 9.64
CA HIS A 709 -14.32 4.08 8.72
C HIS A 709 -15.07 4.09 7.36
N PHE A 710 -14.89 5.14 6.56
CA PHE A 710 -15.68 5.47 5.39
C PHE A 710 -15.69 4.35 4.35
N PHE A 711 -14.52 3.78 4.06
CA PHE A 711 -14.38 2.70 3.08
C PHE A 711 -15.04 1.39 3.52
N THR A 712 -15.19 1.13 4.82
CA THR A 712 -15.85 -0.12 5.29
C THR A 712 -17.35 -0.20 4.95
N SER A 713 -17.96 0.94 4.59
CA SER A 713 -19.37 1.03 4.20
C SER A 713 -19.61 0.90 2.70
N LEU A 714 -18.56 0.86 1.87
CA LEU A 714 -18.71 0.74 0.41
C LEU A 714 -19.15 -0.68 0.03
N SER A 715 -20.12 -0.78 -0.87
CA SER A 715 -20.65 -2.05 -1.35
C SER A 715 -19.58 -2.88 -2.06
N CYS A 716 -18.65 -2.25 -2.79
CA CYS A 716 -17.54 -2.97 -3.41
C CYS A 716 -16.62 -3.68 -2.39
N ILE A 717 -16.42 -3.11 -1.20
CA ILE A 717 -15.61 -3.74 -0.14
C ILE A 717 -16.38 -4.85 0.56
N GLN A 718 -17.69 -4.68 0.74
CA GLN A 718 -18.56 -5.74 1.27
C GLN A 718 -18.62 -6.95 0.34
N GLU A 719 -18.81 -6.71 -0.97
CA GLU A 719 -18.79 -7.76 -1.99
C GLU A 719 -17.41 -8.40 -2.13
N HIS A 720 -16.31 -7.63 -2.06
CA HIS A 720 -14.95 -8.19 -2.04
C HIS A 720 -14.76 -9.18 -0.87
N ARG A 721 -15.15 -8.79 0.36
CA ARG A 721 -15.07 -9.69 1.53
C ARG A 721 -15.94 -10.93 1.37
N ARG A 722 -17.11 -10.80 0.74
CA ARG A 722 -18.01 -11.91 0.43
C ARG A 722 -17.37 -12.89 -0.54
N VAL A 723 -16.73 -12.40 -1.61
CA VAL A 723 -15.97 -13.26 -2.55
C VAL A 723 -14.77 -13.91 -1.86
N GLN A 724 -14.05 -13.17 -1.01
CA GLN A 724 -12.91 -13.71 -0.26
C GLN A 724 -13.32 -14.86 0.66
N ARG A 725 -14.43 -14.71 1.42
CA ARG A 725 -14.98 -15.80 2.24
C ARG A 725 -15.39 -17.01 1.40
N ALA A 726 -16.03 -16.77 0.25
CA ALA A 726 -16.39 -17.87 -0.65
C ALA A 726 -15.16 -18.58 -1.22
N ASN A 727 -14.09 -17.84 -1.55
CA ASN A 727 -12.82 -18.39 -2.01
C ASN A 727 -12.14 -19.24 -0.93
N GLN A 728 -12.08 -18.74 0.31
CA GLN A 728 -11.52 -19.49 1.45
C GLN A 728 -12.28 -20.81 1.67
N ALA A 729 -13.61 -20.78 1.72
CA ALA A 729 -14.43 -21.98 1.82
C ALA A 729 -14.23 -22.93 0.62
N LEU A 730 -14.07 -22.42 -0.61
CA LEU A 730 -13.78 -23.23 -1.79
C LEU A 730 -12.43 -23.95 -1.71
N THR A 731 -11.38 -23.29 -1.22
CA THR A 731 -10.06 -23.94 -1.04
C THR A 731 -10.09 -25.08 -0.02
N HIS A 732 -11.06 -25.08 0.89
CA HIS A 732 -11.26 -26.16 1.85
C HIS A 732 -12.05 -27.34 1.27
N ILE A 733 -12.92 -27.09 0.29
CA ILE A 733 -13.73 -28.13 -0.39
C ILE A 733 -12.95 -28.76 -1.56
N ARG A 734 -12.21 -27.94 -2.33
CA ARG A 734 -11.26 -28.39 -3.34
C ARG A 734 -9.86 -28.39 -2.71
N PRO A 735 -9.39 -29.47 -2.07
CA PRO A 735 -7.97 -29.55 -1.75
C PRO A 735 -7.19 -29.36 -3.06
N PRO A 736 -6.00 -28.72 -3.01
CA PRO A 736 -5.19 -28.54 -4.20
C PRO A 736 -5.04 -29.90 -4.87
N ALA A 737 -5.32 -29.98 -6.18
CA ALA A 737 -4.87 -31.11 -6.97
C ALA A 737 -3.40 -31.28 -6.61
N ALA A 738 -3.03 -32.45 -6.08
CA ALA A 738 -1.64 -32.77 -5.84
C ALA A 738 -0.89 -32.34 -7.09
N GLU A 739 0.00 -31.36 -6.97
CA GLU A 739 1.01 -31.10 -7.98
C GLU A 739 1.51 -32.47 -8.39
N GLU A 740 1.48 -32.78 -9.68
CA GLU A 740 2.00 -34.02 -10.23
C GLU A 740 3.36 -34.26 -9.57
N PHE A 741 3.36 -35.15 -8.57
CA PHE A 741 4.57 -35.66 -7.98
C PHE A 741 5.18 -36.46 -9.12
N ASP A 742 6.17 -35.84 -9.77
CA ASP A 742 6.99 -36.45 -10.78
C ASP A 742 7.44 -37.82 -10.23
N GLN A 743 6.87 -38.89 -10.80
CA GLN A 743 7.09 -40.27 -10.36
C GLN A 743 8.55 -40.73 -10.57
N THR A 744 9.46 -39.82 -10.91
CA THR A 744 10.88 -40.09 -11.11
C THR A 744 11.71 -40.10 -9.83
N ASP A 745 11.20 -39.64 -8.68
CA ASP A 745 11.98 -39.60 -7.43
C ASP A 745 11.65 -40.70 -6.40
N PHE A 746 10.65 -41.57 -6.63
CA PHE A 746 10.32 -42.66 -5.70
C PHE A 746 11.13 -43.95 -5.90
N GLU A 747 11.94 -44.05 -6.96
CA GLU A 747 12.83 -45.21 -7.19
C GLU A 747 14.19 -45.11 -6.49
N ARG A 748 14.48 -44.05 -5.72
CA ARG A 748 15.82 -43.86 -5.13
C ARG A 748 16.00 -44.10 -3.64
N THR A 749 14.97 -44.40 -2.86
CA THR A 749 15.16 -44.72 -1.44
C THR A 749 14.18 -45.75 -0.92
N VAL A 750 14.43 -47.02 -1.23
CA VAL A 750 13.99 -48.15 -0.38
C VAL A 750 15.23 -48.98 -0.06
N PRO A 751 15.80 -48.90 1.16
CA PRO A 751 16.61 -50.00 1.64
C PRO A 751 15.67 -51.15 2.01
N LEU A 752 15.86 -52.28 1.32
CA LEU A 752 15.40 -53.58 1.77
C LEU A 752 15.69 -53.73 3.27
N ASN A 753 14.66 -53.88 4.10
CA ASN A 753 14.62 -54.96 5.08
C ASN A 753 13.25 -55.09 5.77
N VAL A 754 12.95 -56.35 6.07
CA VAL A 754 11.91 -56.89 6.97
C VAL A 754 10.55 -57.25 6.33
N LEU A 755 10.62 -58.32 5.53
CA LEU A 755 9.67 -59.44 5.63
C LEU A 755 9.88 -60.15 6.98
N ALA A 756 8.86 -60.19 7.85
CA ALA A 756 8.51 -61.33 8.71
C ALA A 756 7.41 -60.95 9.73
N LEU A 757 6.14 -61.17 9.38
CA LEU A 757 5.14 -61.98 10.10
C LEU A 757 3.74 -61.81 9.49
#